data_AF-A0A135SHT5-F1
#
_entry.id   AF-A0A135SHT5-F1
#
_cell.length_a   1.000
_cell.length_b   1.000
_cell.length_c   1.000
_cell.angle_alpha   90.00
_cell.angle_beta   90.00
_cell.angle_gamma   90.00
#
_symmetry.space_group_name_H-M   'P 1'
#
loop_
_entity.id
_entity.type
_entity.pdbx_description
1 polymer ?
#
loop_
_entity_poly.entity_id
_entity_poly.type
_entity_poly.pdbx_seq_one_letter_code
_entity_poly.pdbx_strand_id
1 'polypeptide(L)'
;MDTEKGTYPERQVVQGQDGHDTDHSSDDQAAGSTPKAEEQTYDDRKAWVTVAASSLTMFVYLGVIYSWGIMQVKLVETTGSSLTTLTFVGSMATSFMICFSIVSDKIISRIGYRLAALIGGFFMGLGEVLASFTTHHVVALFFLHGLVFGLGGGLCIFSVSTAPMGLFKKHKALAMGFVFGGGSLGSAIMSVVANYLVKDLGVSWTFRILGFILWGVSIPASYFLPRRMASEKKASRQLQWYRFKEPRFLLLVGGTVLSCFPLFIPPYFIPIFSRAMGYTKEIGIIILACWNLASTLGRVVAGWVADTLLGPVESLAICMLFMALSSLIVWPLSSSIGIFSVYLIFNGIGCGAFFSLTPIAVSATFGGENTLSIIPVVWTTWFCGFFFGTPIASGLYSISGDVDGLEKFRPAAYYAGAMALAGFYASASGKYVIKISGRITISPLGKEIKIASDKTVIGLGTSGELYQGGLGLNGARNIIIRNLKIGHTNLNDGVENDRDGVQADTVSNIWIDHCLFEDGGDGLVDLRKDTTYFTVSNNIFRNHDKTFGIGWTDNVTARGTINHNWFDNTNQRNPSADNLAQAHLYNNYLYGVTSYGHYARGSTNARVENVFFENTKNPLTKDSGAVLNASGNTYKSCTGTTAANSGTSFDPKSLYSYTLTATADVPAYVKANAGPRASVCS
;
A
#
# COMPACT_ATOMS: atom_id res chain seq x y z
N MET A 1 24.21 32.68 -55.65
CA MET A 1 24.68 34.05 -55.33
C MET A 1 24.39 34.28 -53.87
N ASP A 2 25.41 34.79 -53.20
CA ASP A 2 25.66 34.72 -51.76
C ASP A 2 24.59 35.30 -50.87
N THR A 3 24.53 34.83 -49.62
CA THR A 3 24.52 35.72 -48.45
C THR A 3 24.90 34.95 -47.18
N GLU A 4 25.95 35.44 -46.53
CA GLU A 4 26.59 34.96 -45.30
C GLU A 4 25.71 35.10 -44.04
N LYS A 5 25.61 34.03 -43.25
CA LYS A 5 26.21 33.78 -41.90
C LYS A 5 25.77 34.67 -40.72
N GLY A 6 25.23 33.97 -39.71
CA GLY A 6 25.19 34.34 -38.30
C GLY A 6 24.81 33.15 -37.38
N THR A 7 25.83 32.48 -36.82
CA THR A 7 25.95 31.83 -35.48
C THR A 7 24.90 30.81 -34.91
N TYR A 8 25.31 29.52 -34.89
CA TYR A 8 25.50 28.50 -33.79
C TYR A 8 24.53 28.34 -32.57
N PRO A 9 24.54 27.19 -31.81
CA PRO A 9 25.12 25.83 -32.06
C PRO A 9 24.30 24.57 -31.61
N GLU A 10 24.69 23.44 -32.23
CA GLU A 10 24.96 22.04 -31.79
C GLU A 10 24.14 21.22 -30.76
N ARG A 11 23.84 19.98 -31.20
CA ARG A 11 24.20 18.73 -30.49
C ARG A 11 24.50 17.61 -31.51
N GLN A 12 25.67 16.98 -31.42
CA GLN A 12 26.01 15.75 -32.16
C GLN A 12 26.25 14.58 -31.21
N VAL A 13 25.76 13.42 -31.64
CA VAL A 13 26.01 12.07 -31.14
C VAL A 13 26.91 11.40 -32.18
N VAL A 14 27.97 10.68 -31.76
CA VAL A 14 28.62 9.68 -32.64
C VAL A 14 29.09 8.46 -31.82
N GLN A 15 28.84 7.29 -32.40
CA GLN A 15 29.21 5.94 -32.01
C GLN A 15 30.45 5.45 -32.78
N GLY A 16 31.25 4.57 -32.15
CA GLY A 16 31.91 3.40 -32.78
C GLY A 16 33.29 3.58 -33.42
N GLN A 17 34.27 2.74 -33.05
CA GLN A 17 34.65 1.50 -33.78
C GLN A 17 35.96 0.87 -33.28
N ASP A 18 36.09 -0.44 -33.60
CA ASP A 18 37.03 -1.47 -33.14
C ASP A 18 38.47 -1.43 -33.69
N GLY A 19 39.36 -2.23 -33.06
CA GLY A 19 40.43 -2.96 -33.76
C GLY A 19 41.76 -3.12 -33.01
N HIS A 20 42.09 -4.34 -32.51
CA HIS A 20 43.16 -5.24 -33.00
C HIS A 20 43.68 -6.24 -31.93
N ASP A 21 43.83 -7.49 -32.39
CA ASP A 21 44.45 -8.64 -31.70
C ASP A 21 45.98 -8.52 -31.61
N THR A 22 46.58 -9.06 -30.55
CA THR A 22 47.84 -9.84 -30.62
C THR A 22 47.96 -10.77 -29.41
N ASP A 23 48.21 -12.05 -29.69
CA ASP A 23 48.62 -13.10 -28.75
C ASP A 23 50.10 -12.95 -28.37
N HIS A 24 50.41 -13.03 -27.08
CA HIS A 24 51.70 -13.53 -26.59
C HIS A 24 51.54 -14.19 -25.22
N SER A 25 52.07 -15.41 -25.13
CA SER A 25 52.04 -16.33 -24.00
C SER A 25 53.07 -16.01 -22.90
N SER A 26 52.68 -16.44 -21.68
CA SER A 26 53.48 -16.82 -20.50
C SER A 26 54.30 -15.76 -19.75
N ASP A 27 53.84 -15.45 -18.53
CA ASP A 27 54.65 -15.70 -17.33
C ASP A 27 53.75 -15.92 -16.09
N ASP A 28 53.86 -17.13 -15.53
CA ASP A 28 53.32 -17.52 -14.22
C ASP A 28 54.08 -16.77 -13.12
N GLN A 29 53.43 -15.82 -12.44
CA GLN A 29 53.84 -15.40 -11.10
C GLN A 29 52.65 -15.22 -10.15
N ALA A 30 52.54 -16.21 -9.26
CA ALA A 30 51.97 -16.13 -7.91
C ALA A 30 50.59 -15.48 -7.76
N ALA A 31 49.56 -16.29 -7.99
CA ALA A 31 48.24 -16.08 -7.42
C ALA A 31 48.32 -16.08 -5.88
N GLY A 32 48.47 -14.90 -5.28
CA GLY A 32 48.07 -14.67 -3.89
C GLY A 32 46.56 -14.87 -3.80
N SER A 33 46.14 -15.96 -3.16
CA SER A 33 44.75 -16.28 -2.91
C SER A 33 44.05 -15.14 -2.18
N THR A 34 43.27 -14.34 -2.90
CA THR A 34 42.25 -13.49 -2.30
C THR A 34 41.34 -14.40 -1.48
N PRO A 35 41.06 -14.13 -0.20
CA PRO A 35 40.15 -14.96 0.56
C PRO A 35 38.79 -14.92 -0.16
N LYS A 36 38.31 -16.08 -0.62
CA LYS A 36 36.92 -16.24 -1.07
C LYS A 36 36.04 -15.67 0.04
N ALA A 37 35.24 -14.66 -0.29
CA ALA A 37 34.24 -14.14 0.63
C ALA A 37 33.39 -15.32 1.12
N GLU A 38 33.36 -15.57 2.42
CA GLU A 38 32.50 -16.60 3.01
C GLU A 38 31.08 -16.43 2.48
N GLU A 39 30.60 -17.45 1.77
CA GLU A 39 29.24 -17.50 1.24
C GLU A 39 28.28 -17.51 2.42
N GLN A 40 27.50 -16.44 2.60
CA GLN A 40 26.60 -16.31 3.74
C GLN A 40 25.50 -17.38 3.66
N THR A 41 25.55 -18.39 4.53
CA THR A 41 24.51 -19.41 4.66
C THR A 41 23.28 -18.83 5.36
N TYR A 42 22.11 -18.95 4.73
CA TYR A 42 20.82 -18.51 5.29
C TYR A 42 20.07 -19.67 5.94
N ASP A 43 19.19 -19.34 6.89
CA ASP A 43 18.26 -20.28 7.54
C ASP A 43 18.98 -21.44 8.31
N ASP A 44 20.24 -21.23 8.74
CA ASP A 44 21.05 -22.24 9.41
C ASP A 44 20.71 -22.45 10.90
N ARG A 45 21.25 -23.50 11.53
CA ARG A 45 21.00 -23.80 12.95
C ARG A 45 21.43 -22.65 13.88
N LYS A 46 22.48 -21.91 13.52
CA LYS A 46 22.96 -20.76 14.31
C LYS A 46 21.97 -19.59 14.25
N ALA A 47 21.32 -19.36 13.11
CA ALA A 47 20.27 -18.36 12.96
C ALA A 47 19.09 -18.62 13.91
N TRP A 48 18.71 -19.88 14.11
CA TRP A 48 17.66 -20.25 15.08
C TRP A 48 18.08 -20.03 16.54
N VAL A 49 19.37 -20.17 16.88
CA VAL A 49 19.89 -19.78 18.20
C VAL A 49 19.75 -18.27 18.41
N THR A 50 20.05 -17.47 17.38
CA THR A 50 19.81 -16.02 17.42
C THR A 50 18.32 -15.70 17.59
N VAL A 51 17.41 -16.41 16.92
CA VAL A 51 15.95 -16.28 17.12
C VAL A 51 15.55 -16.58 18.57
N ALA A 52 16.04 -17.68 19.14
CA ALA A 52 15.73 -18.05 20.53
C ALA A 52 16.23 -17.01 21.53
N ALA A 53 17.47 -16.52 21.36
CA ALA A 53 18.02 -15.46 22.19
C ALA A 53 17.24 -14.15 22.07
N SER A 54 16.91 -13.73 20.84
CA SER A 54 16.06 -12.57 20.60
C SER A 54 14.67 -12.71 21.23
N SER A 55 14.08 -13.91 21.16
CA SER A 55 12.78 -14.24 21.74
C SER A 55 12.80 -14.15 23.27
N LEU A 56 13.86 -14.62 23.93
CA LEU A 56 14.04 -14.52 25.38
C LEU A 56 14.19 -13.06 25.85
N THR A 57 14.97 -12.25 25.13
CA THR A 57 15.06 -10.81 25.42
C THR A 57 13.70 -10.12 25.25
N MET A 58 12.97 -10.46 24.19
CA MET A 58 11.62 -9.94 23.97
C MET A 58 10.64 -10.37 25.07
N PHE A 59 10.73 -11.61 25.54
CA PHE A 59 9.93 -12.17 26.62
C PHE A 59 10.01 -11.30 27.88
N VAL A 60 11.23 -11.01 28.35
CA VAL A 60 11.41 -10.21 29.56
C VAL A 60 11.03 -8.75 29.33
N TYR A 61 11.38 -8.16 28.18
CA TYR A 61 11.08 -6.76 27.89
C TYR A 61 9.57 -6.47 27.86
N LEU A 62 8.81 -7.18 27.02
CA LEU A 62 7.36 -6.98 26.94
C LEU A 62 6.66 -7.45 28.22
N GLY A 63 7.23 -8.42 28.94
CA GLY A 63 6.84 -8.78 30.29
C GLY A 63 6.84 -7.58 31.25
N VAL A 64 7.93 -6.82 31.28
CA VAL A 64 8.09 -5.63 32.13
C VAL A 64 7.15 -4.49 31.69
N ILE A 65 7.06 -4.22 30.38
CA ILE A 65 6.13 -3.20 29.85
C ILE A 65 4.69 -3.44 30.31
N TYR A 66 4.22 -4.69 30.22
CA TYR A 66 2.83 -5.02 30.57
C TYR A 66 2.61 -5.05 32.09
N SER A 67 3.66 -5.35 32.86
CA SER A 67 3.63 -5.30 34.33
C SER A 67 3.38 -3.87 34.85
N TRP A 68 3.70 -2.83 34.08
CA TRP A 68 3.36 -1.43 34.41
C TRP A 68 1.85 -1.26 34.66
N GLY A 69 1.00 -1.93 33.88
CA GLY A 69 -0.46 -1.85 34.03
C GLY A 69 -0.95 -2.30 35.42
N ILE A 70 -0.21 -3.19 36.07
CA ILE A 70 -0.49 -3.67 37.43
C ILE A 70 0.10 -2.71 38.47
N MET A 71 1.34 -2.28 38.25
CA MET A 71 2.03 -1.37 39.17
C MET A 71 1.36 0.01 39.25
N GLN A 72 0.87 0.55 38.13
CA GLN A 72 0.25 1.88 38.09
C GLN A 72 -0.96 2.01 39.02
N VAL A 73 -1.74 0.94 39.20
CA VAL A 73 -2.91 0.94 40.10
C VAL A 73 -2.48 1.20 41.53
N LYS A 74 -1.37 0.58 41.97
CA LYS A 74 -0.84 0.79 43.32
C LYS A 74 -0.05 2.09 43.44
N LEU A 75 0.58 2.54 42.36
CA LEU A 75 1.29 3.82 42.31
C LEU A 75 0.34 5.02 42.46
N VAL A 76 -0.92 4.93 42.03
CA VAL A 76 -1.92 5.98 42.31
C VAL A 76 -2.03 6.24 43.81
N GLU A 77 -2.07 5.19 44.62
CA GLU A 77 -2.20 5.29 46.07
C GLU A 77 -0.94 5.89 46.73
N THR A 78 0.26 5.58 46.22
CA THR A 78 1.53 6.03 46.82
C THR A 78 1.99 7.40 46.33
N THR A 79 1.53 7.85 45.16
CA THR A 79 1.93 9.12 44.53
C THR A 79 0.85 10.19 44.57
N GLY A 80 -0.41 9.82 44.82
CA GLY A 80 -1.57 10.72 44.74
C GLY A 80 -1.88 11.24 43.34
N SER A 81 -1.22 10.71 42.29
CA SER A 81 -1.38 11.17 40.92
C SER A 81 -2.51 10.46 40.18
N SER A 82 -3.04 11.10 39.14
CA SER A 82 -4.12 10.51 38.33
C SER A 82 -3.65 9.26 37.57
N LEU A 83 -4.58 8.33 37.31
CA LEU A 83 -4.32 7.15 36.47
C LEU A 83 -3.85 7.54 35.06
N THR A 84 -4.39 8.62 34.50
CA THR A 84 -3.98 9.16 33.19
C THR A 84 -2.50 9.57 33.21
N THR A 85 -2.05 10.28 34.24
CA THR A 85 -0.65 10.71 34.39
C THR A 85 0.30 9.51 34.45
N LEU A 86 -0.05 8.46 35.19
CA LEU A 86 0.77 7.25 35.27
C LEU A 86 0.71 6.41 33.98
N THR A 87 -0.40 6.43 33.25
CA THR A 87 -0.51 5.79 31.93
C THR A 87 0.43 6.43 30.91
N PHE A 88 0.65 7.75 31.00
CA PHE A 88 1.65 8.45 30.19
C PHE A 88 3.08 7.98 30.49
N VAL A 89 3.42 7.65 31.73
CA VAL A 89 4.76 7.14 32.09
C VAL A 89 5.03 5.81 31.37
N GLY A 90 4.08 4.86 31.43
CA GLY A 90 4.20 3.57 30.72
C GLY A 90 4.17 3.72 29.20
N SER A 91 3.30 4.59 28.66
CA SER A 91 3.25 4.89 27.22
C SER A 91 4.54 5.54 26.72
N MET A 92 5.22 6.33 27.57
CA MET A 92 6.52 6.91 27.24
C MET A 92 7.59 5.84 27.08
N ALA A 93 7.63 4.84 27.96
CA ALA A 93 8.57 3.71 27.87
C ALA A 93 8.46 2.98 26.52
N THR A 94 7.24 2.64 26.09
CA THR A 94 7.02 1.96 24.80
C THR A 94 7.27 2.87 23.60
N SER A 95 6.99 4.17 23.71
CA SER A 95 7.13 5.12 22.60
C SER A 95 8.57 5.51 22.33
N PHE A 96 9.40 5.65 23.37
CA PHE A 96 10.82 5.96 23.20
C PHE A 96 11.59 4.78 22.60
N MET A 97 11.13 3.55 22.82
CA MET A 97 11.67 2.38 22.13
C MET A 97 11.62 2.55 20.59
N ILE A 98 10.47 2.97 20.05
CA ILE A 98 10.27 3.08 18.61
C ILE A 98 10.77 4.42 18.03
N CYS A 99 10.66 5.53 18.76
CA CYS A 99 11.16 6.83 18.32
C CYS A 99 12.67 6.81 18.13
N PHE A 100 13.38 6.10 19.01
CA PHE A 100 14.84 5.97 18.98
C PHE A 100 15.37 4.99 17.92
N SER A 101 14.51 4.43 17.05
CA SER A 101 14.91 3.41 16.06
C SER A 101 15.97 3.88 15.07
N ILE A 102 15.85 5.10 14.52
CA ILE A 102 16.86 5.66 13.60
C ILE A 102 18.23 5.82 14.28
N VAL A 103 18.24 6.26 15.54
CA VAL A 103 19.48 6.42 16.30
C VAL A 103 20.07 5.05 16.64
N SER A 104 19.22 4.10 17.02
CA SER A 104 19.60 2.71 17.30
C SER A 104 20.25 2.07 16.08
N ASP A 105 19.67 2.23 14.89
CA ASP A 105 20.27 1.73 13.64
C ASP A 105 21.65 2.33 13.37
N LYS A 106 21.81 3.66 13.55
CA LYS A 106 23.12 4.31 13.44
C LYS A 106 24.13 3.77 14.46
N ILE A 107 23.73 3.55 15.70
CA ILE A 107 24.60 2.97 16.73
C ILE A 107 25.01 1.55 16.33
N ILE A 108 24.04 0.69 15.99
CA ILE A 108 24.27 -0.69 15.57
C ILE A 108 25.21 -0.77 14.37
N SER A 109 25.05 0.10 13.37
CA SER A 109 25.94 0.13 12.20
C SER A 109 27.41 0.41 12.55
N ARG A 110 27.68 1.09 13.68
CA ARG A 110 29.05 1.39 14.15
C ARG A 110 29.60 0.29 15.05
N ILE A 111 28.84 -0.09 16.07
CA ILE A 111 29.32 -0.95 17.16
C ILE A 111 28.89 -2.42 17.05
N GLY A 112 28.01 -2.73 16.09
CA GLY A 112 27.46 -4.06 15.88
C GLY A 112 26.28 -4.42 16.78
N TYR A 113 25.54 -5.46 16.39
CA TYR A 113 24.31 -5.90 17.05
C TYR A 113 24.52 -6.36 18.49
N ARG A 114 25.56 -7.16 18.74
CA ARG A 114 25.85 -7.69 20.07
C ARG A 114 26.09 -6.60 21.11
N LEU A 115 26.96 -5.63 20.80
CA LEU A 115 27.32 -4.58 21.75
C LEU A 115 26.16 -3.61 21.97
N ALA A 116 25.43 -3.27 20.90
CA ALA A 116 24.21 -2.47 21.01
C ALA A 116 23.17 -3.12 21.93
N ALA A 117 22.90 -4.42 21.76
CA ALA A 117 21.97 -5.15 22.62
C ALA A 117 22.42 -5.21 24.09
N LEU A 118 23.72 -5.39 24.34
CA LEU A 118 24.30 -5.37 25.70
C LEU A 118 24.11 -4.01 26.37
N ILE A 119 24.44 -2.93 25.68
CA ILE A 119 24.28 -1.55 26.19
C ILE A 119 22.80 -1.27 26.47
N GLY A 120 21.93 -1.59 25.52
CA GLY A 120 20.49 -1.40 25.69
C GLY A 120 19.93 -2.20 26.87
N GLY A 121 20.28 -3.48 26.99
CA GLY A 121 19.87 -4.35 28.09
C GLY A 121 20.37 -3.88 29.46
N PHE A 122 21.58 -3.31 29.52
CA PHE A 122 22.09 -2.67 30.73
C PHE A 122 21.22 -1.48 31.16
N PHE A 123 20.93 -0.54 30.25
CA PHE A 123 20.12 0.63 30.56
C PHE A 123 18.66 0.29 30.89
N MET A 124 18.10 -0.77 30.29
CA MET A 124 16.77 -1.28 30.66
C MET A 124 16.73 -1.68 32.14
N GLY A 125 17.62 -2.58 32.57
CA GLY A 125 17.64 -2.99 33.99
C GLY A 125 18.01 -1.84 34.93
N LEU A 126 18.92 -0.94 34.52
CA LEU A 126 19.28 0.25 35.30
C LEU A 126 18.07 1.17 35.52
N GLY A 127 17.27 1.42 34.49
CA GLY A 127 16.06 2.24 34.58
C GLY A 127 15.07 1.69 35.61
N GLU A 128 14.79 0.38 35.58
CA GLU A 128 13.89 -0.27 36.54
C GLU A 128 14.45 -0.26 37.97
N VAL A 129 15.72 -0.61 38.15
CA VAL A 129 16.35 -0.63 39.48
C VAL A 129 16.37 0.77 40.09
N LEU A 130 16.70 1.81 39.31
CA LEU A 130 16.68 3.19 39.80
C LEU A 130 15.26 3.67 40.08
N ALA A 131 14.29 3.33 39.23
CA ALA A 131 12.87 3.67 39.45
C ALA A 131 12.33 3.08 40.77
N SER A 132 12.89 1.95 41.24
CA SER A 132 12.51 1.35 42.52
C SER A 132 12.69 2.26 43.73
N PHE A 133 13.61 3.23 43.66
CA PHE A 133 13.90 4.18 44.74
C PHE A 133 13.02 5.44 44.68
N THR A 134 12.26 5.61 43.59
CA THR A 134 11.51 6.86 43.32
C THR A 134 10.02 6.60 43.14
N THR A 135 9.47 5.54 43.73
CA THR A 135 8.05 5.14 43.61
C THR A 135 7.05 6.16 44.16
N HIS A 136 7.51 7.17 44.88
CA HIS A 136 6.71 8.29 45.39
C HIS A 136 6.79 9.56 44.53
N HIS A 137 7.68 9.59 43.52
CA HIS A 137 7.96 10.77 42.70
C HIS A 137 7.67 10.49 41.22
N VAL A 138 6.51 10.94 40.74
CA VAL A 138 6.06 10.69 39.36
C VAL A 138 7.01 11.25 38.31
N VAL A 139 7.59 12.44 38.54
CA VAL A 139 8.57 13.03 37.62
C VAL A 139 9.80 12.14 37.47
N ALA A 140 10.30 11.57 38.57
CA ALA A 140 11.42 10.64 38.51
C ALA A 140 11.06 9.34 37.78
N LEU A 141 9.82 8.84 37.94
CA LEU A 141 9.33 7.68 37.17
C LEU A 141 9.24 7.96 35.66
N PHE A 142 8.83 9.18 35.26
CA PHE A 142 8.92 9.60 33.86
C PHE A 142 10.36 9.46 33.34
N PHE A 143 11.34 10.00 34.04
CA PHE A 143 12.73 9.92 33.57
C PHE A 143 13.30 8.49 33.61
N LEU A 144 13.08 7.73 34.69
CA LEU A 144 13.75 6.45 34.88
C LEU A 144 13.07 5.30 34.12
N HIS A 145 11.77 5.09 34.31
CA HIS A 145 11.02 4.05 33.58
C HIS A 145 10.68 4.50 32.16
N GLY A 146 10.20 5.74 32.00
CA GLY A 146 9.79 6.23 30.68
C GLY A 146 10.97 6.45 29.74
N LEU A 147 11.98 7.23 30.15
CA LEU A 147 13.08 7.62 29.27
C LEU A 147 14.27 6.65 29.31
N VAL A 148 14.87 6.38 30.48
CA VAL A 148 16.09 5.55 30.58
C VAL A 148 15.80 4.11 30.15
N PHE A 149 14.76 3.49 30.73
CA PHE A 149 14.34 2.15 30.31
C PHE A 149 13.83 2.16 28.86
N GLY A 150 13.08 3.18 28.42
CA GLY A 150 12.58 3.29 27.05
C GLY A 150 13.69 3.41 25.99
N LEU A 151 14.72 4.22 26.23
CA LEU A 151 15.88 4.35 25.32
C LEU A 151 16.76 3.09 25.31
N GLY A 152 16.98 2.48 26.49
CA GLY A 152 17.65 1.18 26.59
C GLY A 152 16.88 0.11 25.81
N GLY A 153 15.56 0.10 25.96
CA GLY A 153 14.62 -0.71 25.21
C GLY A 153 14.73 -0.48 23.71
N GLY A 154 14.75 0.77 23.25
CA GLY A 154 14.91 1.10 21.83
C GLY A 154 16.16 0.48 21.23
N LEU A 155 17.30 0.63 21.88
CA LEU A 155 18.55 0.06 21.37
C LEU A 155 18.56 -1.47 21.42
N CYS A 156 18.11 -2.08 22.53
CA CYS A 156 18.12 -3.52 22.70
C CYS A 156 17.12 -4.21 21.76
N ILE A 157 15.87 -3.74 21.77
CA ILE A 157 14.77 -4.34 21.02
C ILE A 157 14.95 -4.16 19.51
N PHE A 158 15.45 -3.01 19.06
CA PHE A 158 15.80 -2.83 17.66
C PHE A 158 16.91 -3.82 17.23
N SER A 159 17.91 -4.05 18.09
CA SER A 159 19.00 -5.00 17.83
C SER A 159 18.49 -6.44 17.72
N VAL A 160 17.72 -6.91 18.69
CA VAL A 160 17.22 -8.30 18.70
C VAL A 160 16.15 -8.57 17.65
N SER A 161 15.42 -7.54 17.22
CA SER A 161 14.39 -7.68 16.18
C SER A 161 14.98 -7.69 14.77
N THR A 162 15.98 -6.85 14.48
CA THR A 162 16.51 -6.73 13.13
C THR A 162 17.66 -7.68 12.81
N ALA A 163 18.38 -8.20 13.82
CA ALA A 163 19.45 -9.19 13.58
C ALA A 163 18.94 -10.49 12.93
N PRO A 164 17.86 -11.14 13.40
CA PRO A 164 17.34 -12.35 12.75
C PRO A 164 16.87 -12.10 11.31
N MET A 165 16.34 -10.91 11.00
CA MET A 165 15.83 -10.60 9.66
C MET A 165 16.87 -10.77 8.56
N GLY A 166 18.15 -10.58 8.87
CA GLY A 166 19.24 -10.71 7.91
C GLY A 166 19.82 -12.13 7.80
N LEU A 167 19.34 -13.07 8.61
CA LEU A 167 19.82 -14.46 8.65
C LEU A 167 18.87 -15.45 7.95
N PHE A 168 17.67 -15.01 7.58
CA PHE A 168 16.64 -15.85 6.96
C PHE A 168 16.22 -15.31 5.59
N LYS A 169 16.02 -16.22 4.63
CA LYS A 169 15.36 -15.94 3.35
C LYS A 169 14.04 -16.69 3.22
N LYS A 170 14.01 -17.98 3.57
CA LYS A 170 12.84 -18.84 3.34
C LYS A 170 11.83 -18.79 4.49
N HIS A 171 12.31 -18.82 5.73
CA HIS A 171 11.45 -18.86 6.93
C HIS A 171 11.46 -17.55 7.70
N LYS A 172 11.53 -16.43 6.95
CA LYS A 172 11.80 -15.12 7.51
C LYS A 172 10.64 -14.62 8.37
N ALA A 173 9.40 -14.73 7.92
CA ALA A 173 8.25 -14.28 8.69
C ALA A 173 7.97 -15.20 9.89
N LEU A 174 8.15 -16.52 9.74
CA LEU A 174 8.06 -17.47 10.84
C LEU A 174 9.09 -17.18 11.94
N ALA A 175 10.35 -16.94 11.56
CA ALA A 175 11.41 -16.58 12.50
C ALA A 175 11.06 -15.31 13.29
N MET A 176 10.56 -14.27 12.61
CA MET A 176 10.09 -13.05 13.27
C MET A 176 8.86 -13.31 14.16
N GLY A 177 7.97 -14.21 13.74
CA GLY A 177 6.85 -14.71 14.55
C GLY A 177 7.32 -15.28 15.88
N PHE A 178 8.39 -16.09 15.90
CA PHE A 178 8.97 -16.61 17.15
C PHE A 178 9.66 -15.53 18.01
N VAL A 179 10.40 -14.61 17.41
CA VAL A 179 11.05 -13.50 18.13
C VAL A 179 10.00 -12.67 18.87
N PHE A 180 8.98 -12.21 18.14
CA PHE A 180 7.91 -11.39 18.70
C PHE A 180 6.96 -12.23 19.58
N GLY A 181 6.77 -13.51 19.28
CA GLY A 181 5.91 -14.42 20.04
C GLY A 181 6.38 -14.61 21.48
N GLY A 182 7.70 -14.70 21.69
CA GLY A 182 8.30 -14.75 23.03
C GLY A 182 7.90 -13.55 23.88
N GLY A 183 7.85 -12.36 23.30
CA GLY A 183 7.43 -11.15 23.99
C GLY A 183 6.00 -11.19 24.51
N SER A 184 5.04 -11.63 23.69
CA SER A 184 3.63 -11.75 24.09
C SER A 184 3.43 -12.84 25.16
N LEU A 185 4.17 -13.95 25.05
CA LEU A 185 4.14 -15.00 26.07
C LEU A 185 4.73 -14.50 27.40
N GLY A 186 5.81 -13.71 27.32
CA GLY A 186 6.42 -13.04 28.47
C GLY A 186 5.47 -12.05 29.15
N SER A 187 4.69 -11.28 28.38
CA SER A 187 3.63 -10.43 28.91
C SER A 187 2.57 -11.22 29.69
N ALA A 188 2.14 -12.38 29.19
CA ALA A 188 1.17 -13.23 29.90
C ALA A 188 1.71 -13.70 31.26
N ILE A 189 2.93 -14.25 31.27
CA ILE A 189 3.53 -14.85 32.47
C ILE A 189 3.95 -13.76 33.46
N MET A 190 4.65 -12.72 32.99
CA MET A 190 5.20 -11.69 33.86
C MET A 190 4.10 -10.83 34.48
N SER A 191 2.96 -10.64 33.81
CA SER A 191 1.81 -9.96 34.42
C SER A 191 1.28 -10.72 35.65
N VAL A 192 1.19 -12.06 35.57
CA VAL A 192 0.78 -12.88 36.72
C VAL A 192 1.82 -12.78 37.84
N VAL A 193 3.10 -12.96 37.51
CA VAL A 193 4.21 -12.86 38.46
C VAL A 193 4.23 -11.49 39.14
N ALA A 194 4.14 -10.40 38.37
CA ALA A 194 4.14 -9.04 38.89
C ALA A 194 2.96 -8.78 39.83
N ASN A 195 1.76 -9.34 39.58
CA ASN A 195 0.64 -9.20 40.50
C ASN A 195 0.94 -9.82 41.88
N TYR A 196 1.59 -10.98 41.92
CA TYR A 196 2.02 -11.60 43.19
C TYR A 196 3.16 -10.81 43.85
N LEU A 197 4.17 -10.38 43.09
CA LEU A 197 5.28 -9.58 43.61
C LEU A 197 4.78 -8.25 44.22
N VAL A 198 3.87 -7.56 43.55
CA VAL A 198 3.29 -6.30 44.06
C VAL A 198 2.49 -6.55 45.34
N LYS A 199 1.76 -7.66 45.42
CA LYS A 199 0.97 -8.02 46.59
C LYS A 199 1.84 -8.34 47.81
N ASP A 200 2.88 -9.15 47.62
CA ASP A 200 3.63 -9.74 48.73
C ASP A 200 4.88 -8.92 49.11
N LEU A 201 5.50 -8.25 48.14
CA LEU A 201 6.77 -7.51 48.32
C LEU A 201 6.65 -6.00 48.08
N GLY A 202 5.53 -5.55 47.51
CA GLY A 202 5.30 -4.15 47.17
C GLY A 202 5.94 -3.70 45.85
N VAL A 203 5.63 -2.46 45.46
CA VAL A 203 5.99 -1.91 44.14
C VAL A 203 7.51 -1.73 43.99
N SER A 204 8.20 -1.20 45.01
CA SER A 204 9.65 -0.96 44.94
C SER A 204 10.45 -2.25 44.75
N TRP A 205 10.15 -3.32 45.49
CA TRP A 205 10.82 -4.60 45.28
C TRP A 205 10.46 -5.25 43.95
N THR A 206 9.23 -5.06 43.47
CA THR A 206 8.83 -5.52 42.13
C THR A 206 9.72 -4.89 41.06
N PHE A 207 9.94 -3.57 41.08
CA PHE A 207 10.86 -2.88 40.16
C PHE A 207 12.27 -3.48 40.17
N ARG A 208 12.81 -3.78 41.35
CA ARG A 208 14.16 -4.37 41.48
C ARG A 208 14.24 -5.77 40.86
N ILE A 209 13.26 -6.62 41.18
CA ILE A 209 13.21 -8.00 40.67
C ILE A 209 13.09 -7.98 39.14
N LEU A 210 12.22 -7.13 38.59
CA LEU A 210 12.09 -6.96 37.14
C LEU A 210 13.39 -6.46 36.50
N GLY A 211 14.07 -5.48 37.12
CA GLY A 211 15.38 -5.01 36.68
C GLY A 211 16.46 -6.09 36.67
N PHE A 212 16.51 -6.92 37.72
CA PHE A 212 17.44 -8.06 37.79
C PHE A 212 17.13 -9.14 36.77
N ILE A 213 15.84 -9.42 36.49
CA ILE A 213 15.44 -10.34 35.42
C ILE A 213 15.90 -9.83 34.05
N LEU A 214 15.74 -8.52 33.78
CA LEU A 214 16.21 -7.91 32.53
C LEU A 214 17.71 -8.09 32.34
N TRP A 215 18.52 -7.86 33.39
CA TRP A 215 19.96 -8.12 33.32
C TRP A 215 20.28 -9.61 33.19
N GLY A 216 19.64 -10.45 34.01
CA GLY A 216 19.90 -11.90 34.04
C GLY A 216 19.55 -12.62 32.74
N VAL A 217 18.61 -12.08 31.94
CA VAL A 217 18.19 -12.69 30.66
C VAL A 217 18.76 -11.95 29.46
N SER A 218 18.56 -10.63 29.37
CA SER A 218 18.90 -9.87 28.16
C SER A 218 20.40 -9.72 27.93
N ILE A 219 21.20 -9.60 28.99
CA ILE A 219 22.67 -9.48 28.86
C ILE A 219 23.27 -10.81 28.35
N PRO A 220 22.99 -11.99 28.96
CA PRO A 220 23.44 -13.26 28.40
C PRO A 220 22.90 -13.54 27.00
N ALA A 221 21.62 -13.27 26.74
CA ALA A 221 21.02 -13.49 25.42
C ALA A 221 21.72 -12.66 24.32
N SER A 222 22.17 -11.45 24.64
CA SER A 222 22.86 -10.58 23.69
C SER A 222 24.14 -11.21 23.11
N TYR A 223 24.82 -12.10 23.83
CA TYR A 223 26.03 -12.78 23.34
C TYR A 223 25.77 -13.69 22.13
N PHE A 224 24.56 -14.21 22.00
CA PHE A 224 24.14 -15.07 20.89
C PHE A 224 23.72 -14.29 19.63
N LEU A 225 23.71 -12.96 19.70
CA LEU A 225 23.53 -12.11 18.52
C LEU A 225 24.83 -12.06 17.68
N PRO A 226 24.72 -11.88 16.36
CA PRO A 226 25.89 -11.67 15.50
C PRO A 226 26.67 -10.43 15.95
N ARG A 227 28.01 -10.45 15.80
CA ARG A 227 28.84 -9.26 16.07
C ARG A 227 28.58 -8.19 15.02
N ARG A 228 28.63 -8.58 13.75
CA ARG A 228 28.38 -7.76 12.57
C ARG A 228 27.76 -8.63 11.49
N MET A 229 26.97 -8.03 10.62
CA MET A 229 26.34 -8.70 9.50
C MET A 229 27.14 -8.49 8.21
N ALA A 230 27.23 -9.49 7.33
CA ALA A 230 27.96 -9.35 6.06
C ALA A 230 27.39 -8.22 5.18
N SER A 231 26.07 -7.98 5.23
CA SER A 231 25.39 -6.86 4.60
C SER A 231 25.84 -5.47 5.09
N GLU A 232 26.56 -5.37 6.21
CA GLU A 232 27.11 -4.10 6.73
C GLU A 232 28.38 -3.66 5.98
N LYS A 233 29.01 -4.54 5.20
CA LYS A 233 30.25 -4.22 4.45
C LYS A 233 29.99 -3.48 3.13
N LYS A 234 28.77 -3.49 2.59
CA LYS A 234 28.41 -2.70 1.39
C LYS A 234 27.85 -1.35 1.82
N ALA A 235 28.46 -0.28 1.32
CA ALA A 235 28.08 1.10 1.57
C ALA A 235 26.58 1.36 1.33
N SER A 236 26.03 2.25 2.18
CA SER A 236 24.70 2.87 2.15
C SER A 236 23.57 2.23 2.98
N ARG A 237 23.71 2.22 4.31
CA ARG A 237 22.56 2.44 5.23
C ARG A 237 22.11 3.90 5.21
N GLN A 238 21.97 4.49 4.02
CA GLN A 238 21.39 5.83 3.92
C GLN A 238 19.88 5.71 4.08
N LEU A 239 19.33 6.52 4.99
CA LEU A 239 17.88 6.63 5.17
C LEU A 239 17.26 7.04 3.85
N GLN A 240 16.31 6.24 3.37
CA GLN A 240 15.70 6.38 2.05
C GLN A 240 14.53 7.38 2.09
N TRP A 241 14.80 8.63 2.50
CA TRP A 241 13.79 9.69 2.67
C TRP A 241 12.96 9.97 1.41
N TYR A 242 13.54 9.75 0.23
CA TYR A 242 12.84 9.94 -1.04
C TYR A 242 11.58 9.08 -1.18
N ARG A 243 11.48 7.96 -0.43
CA ARG A 243 10.32 7.07 -0.45
C ARG A 243 9.04 7.70 0.08
N PHE A 244 9.10 8.80 0.84
CA PHE A 244 7.91 9.58 1.18
C PHE A 244 7.20 10.17 -0.05
N LYS A 245 7.81 10.11 -1.25
CA LYS A 245 7.16 10.44 -2.52
C LYS A 245 6.52 9.24 -3.21
N GLU A 246 6.79 8.01 -2.75
CA GLU A 246 6.26 6.78 -3.33
C GLU A 246 4.88 6.45 -2.72
N PRO A 247 3.81 6.33 -3.53
CA PRO A 247 2.48 6.02 -3.02
C PRO A 247 2.43 4.73 -2.20
N ARG A 248 3.16 3.69 -2.61
CA ARG A 248 3.23 2.40 -1.89
C ARG A 248 3.80 2.54 -0.49
N PHE A 249 4.80 3.41 -0.32
CA PHE A 249 5.42 3.69 0.98
C PHE A 249 4.48 4.50 1.86
N LEU A 250 3.82 5.52 1.28
CA LEU A 250 2.82 6.31 2.01
C LEU A 250 1.64 5.46 2.49
N LEU A 251 1.14 4.53 1.68
CA LEU A 251 0.06 3.61 2.08
C LEU A 251 0.50 2.70 3.24
N LEU A 252 1.69 2.09 3.14
CA LEU A 252 2.20 1.20 4.19
C LEU A 252 2.47 1.95 5.49
N VAL A 253 3.12 3.12 5.42
CA VAL A 253 3.40 3.95 6.61
C VAL A 253 2.10 4.48 7.19
N GLY A 254 1.22 5.08 6.39
CA GLY A 254 -0.06 5.62 6.84
C GLY A 254 -0.92 4.56 7.53
N GLY A 255 -1.05 3.38 6.91
CA GLY A 255 -1.83 2.30 7.50
C GLY A 255 -1.25 1.73 8.79
N THR A 256 0.07 1.57 8.87
CA THR A 256 0.72 1.05 10.07
C THR A 256 0.74 2.07 11.21
N VAL A 257 0.91 3.38 10.93
CA VAL A 257 0.81 4.46 11.93
C VAL A 257 -0.58 4.51 12.55
N LEU A 258 -1.64 4.48 11.74
CA LEU A 258 -3.02 4.50 12.24
C LEU A 258 -3.34 3.24 13.05
N SER A 259 -2.86 2.08 12.59
CA SER A 259 -3.03 0.80 13.30
C SER A 259 -2.27 0.73 14.62
N CYS A 260 -1.30 1.62 14.87
CA CYS A 260 -0.57 1.65 16.15
C CYS A 260 -1.35 2.28 17.31
N PHE A 261 -2.30 3.17 17.03
CA PHE A 261 -3.15 3.78 18.07
C PHE A 261 -3.94 2.74 18.90
N PRO A 262 -4.57 1.72 18.29
CA PRO A 262 -5.34 0.74 19.06
C PRO A 262 -4.52 -0.38 19.72
N LEU A 263 -3.24 -0.58 19.38
CA LEU A 263 -2.49 -1.80 19.75
C LEU A 263 -2.46 -2.09 21.25
N PHE A 264 -2.34 -1.05 22.08
CA PHE A 264 -2.22 -1.20 23.52
C PHE A 264 -3.55 -0.99 24.25
N ILE A 265 -4.61 -0.51 23.59
CA ILE A 265 -5.91 -0.30 24.25
C ILE A 265 -6.44 -1.60 24.89
N PRO A 266 -6.52 -2.74 24.18
CA PRO A 266 -7.03 -3.99 24.74
C PRO A 266 -6.34 -4.41 26.04
N PRO A 267 -5.00 -4.58 26.11
CA PRO A 267 -4.37 -5.08 27.33
C PRO A 267 -4.54 -4.17 28.55
N TYR A 268 -4.69 -2.84 28.36
CA TYR A 268 -4.99 -1.93 29.47
C TYR A 268 -6.47 -1.98 29.90
N PHE A 269 -7.40 -2.15 28.96
CA PHE A 269 -8.83 -2.10 29.24
C PHE A 269 -9.44 -3.45 29.62
N ILE A 270 -8.87 -4.58 29.20
CA ILE A 270 -9.40 -5.94 29.47
C ILE A 270 -9.64 -6.18 30.97
N PRO A 271 -8.69 -5.93 31.89
CA PRO A 271 -8.93 -6.16 33.32
C PRO A 271 -9.99 -5.22 33.90
N ILE A 272 -10.07 -3.98 33.40
CA ILE A 272 -11.04 -2.99 33.88
C ILE A 272 -12.45 -3.35 33.40
N PHE A 273 -12.59 -3.71 32.12
CA PHE A 273 -13.85 -4.16 31.52
C PHE A 273 -14.36 -5.45 32.16
N SER A 274 -13.47 -6.42 32.41
CA SER A 274 -13.82 -7.66 33.13
C SER A 274 -14.41 -7.39 34.51
N ARG A 275 -13.87 -6.43 35.25
CA ARG A 275 -14.41 -6.04 36.56
C ARG A 275 -15.75 -5.31 36.43
N ALA A 276 -15.90 -4.47 35.41
CA ALA A 276 -17.18 -3.81 35.13
C ALA A 276 -18.30 -4.79 34.76
N MET A 277 -17.97 -5.97 34.21
CA MET A 277 -18.91 -7.08 34.00
C MET A 277 -19.26 -7.85 35.30
N GLY A 278 -18.65 -7.52 36.44
CA GLY A 278 -18.90 -8.18 37.73
C GLY A 278 -17.97 -9.36 38.05
N TYR A 279 -16.91 -9.61 37.26
CA TYR A 279 -15.95 -10.68 37.56
C TYR A 279 -14.84 -10.23 38.53
N THR A 280 -14.23 -11.21 39.20
CA THR A 280 -13.16 -10.95 40.18
C THR A 280 -11.87 -10.44 39.52
N LYS A 281 -10.97 -9.89 40.34
CA LYS A 281 -9.67 -9.39 39.87
C LYS A 281 -8.82 -10.50 39.25
N GLU A 282 -8.91 -11.72 39.79
CA GLU A 282 -8.20 -12.91 39.33
C GLU A 282 -8.65 -13.30 37.92
N ILE A 283 -9.95 -13.27 37.67
CA ILE A 283 -10.52 -13.54 36.34
C ILE A 283 -10.01 -12.52 35.32
N GLY A 284 -9.97 -11.23 35.66
CA GLY A 284 -9.42 -10.19 34.78
C GLY A 284 -7.96 -10.42 34.37
N ILE A 285 -7.14 -10.97 35.29
CA ILE A 285 -5.75 -11.35 35.00
C ILE A 285 -5.68 -12.55 34.06
N ILE A 286 -6.49 -13.58 34.31
CA ILE A 286 -6.53 -14.80 33.48
C ILE A 286 -6.94 -14.46 32.04
N ILE A 287 -7.96 -13.63 31.87
CA ILE A 287 -8.48 -13.21 30.57
C ILE A 287 -7.44 -12.38 29.79
N LEU A 288 -6.70 -11.50 30.47
CA LEU A 288 -5.57 -10.79 29.87
C LEU A 288 -4.46 -11.76 29.44
N ALA A 289 -4.17 -12.79 30.23
CA ALA A 289 -3.22 -13.83 29.85
C ALA A 289 -3.72 -14.60 28.60
N CYS A 290 -5.01 -14.91 28.50
CA CYS A 290 -5.61 -15.52 27.31
C CYS A 290 -5.46 -14.64 26.06
N TRP A 291 -5.67 -13.33 26.17
CA TRP A 291 -5.43 -12.39 25.05
C TRP A 291 -3.95 -12.39 24.62
N ASN A 292 -3.03 -12.40 25.57
CA ASN A 292 -1.60 -12.47 25.28
C ASN A 292 -1.20 -13.81 24.62
N LEU A 293 -1.82 -14.92 25.02
CA LEU A 293 -1.63 -16.22 24.35
C LEU A 293 -2.17 -16.21 22.92
N ALA A 294 -3.35 -15.63 22.69
CA ALA A 294 -3.90 -15.44 21.35
C ALA A 294 -2.97 -14.56 20.48
N SER A 295 -2.36 -13.52 21.05
CA SER A 295 -1.35 -12.69 20.39
C SER A 295 -0.06 -13.47 20.07
N THR A 296 0.41 -14.33 20.98
CA THR A 296 1.56 -15.22 20.70
C THR A 296 1.28 -16.14 19.52
N LEU A 297 0.12 -16.80 19.52
CA LEU A 297 -0.28 -17.67 18.43
C LEU A 297 -0.44 -16.90 17.12
N GLY A 298 -1.05 -15.70 17.17
CA GLY A 298 -1.18 -14.82 16.02
C GLY A 298 0.16 -14.46 15.38
N ARG A 299 1.18 -14.15 16.18
CA ARG A 299 2.53 -13.83 15.68
C ARG A 299 3.17 -14.99 14.90
N VAL A 300 3.09 -16.21 15.46
CA VAL A 300 3.72 -17.41 14.87
C VAL A 300 2.91 -17.90 13.67
N VAL A 301 1.60 -18.08 13.83
CA VAL A 301 0.71 -18.60 12.77
C VAL A 301 0.64 -17.62 11.61
N ALA A 302 0.47 -16.32 11.85
CA ALA A 302 0.42 -15.36 10.75
C ALA A 302 1.78 -15.22 10.05
N GLY A 303 2.90 -15.37 10.78
CA GLY A 303 4.23 -15.48 10.17
C GLY A 303 4.34 -16.69 9.24
N TRP A 304 3.88 -17.86 9.68
CA TRP A 304 3.84 -19.05 8.83
C TRP A 304 2.93 -18.88 7.60
N VAL A 305 1.72 -18.33 7.79
CA VAL A 305 0.77 -18.03 6.71
C VAL A 305 1.35 -17.04 5.69
N ALA A 306 2.09 -16.02 6.17
CA ALA A 306 2.76 -15.05 5.31
C ALA A 306 3.87 -15.67 4.47
N ASP A 307 4.65 -16.59 5.02
CA ASP A 307 5.72 -17.29 4.30
C ASP A 307 5.18 -18.35 3.29
N THR A 308 3.97 -18.88 3.50
CA THR A 308 3.50 -20.09 2.76
C THR A 308 2.23 -19.92 1.92
N LEU A 309 1.23 -19.17 2.38
CA LEU A 309 -0.12 -19.18 1.80
C LEU A 309 -0.51 -17.85 1.15
N LEU A 310 -0.44 -16.76 1.91
CA LEU A 310 -1.10 -15.50 1.54
C LEU A 310 -0.12 -14.40 1.11
N GLY A 311 1.14 -14.49 1.55
CA GLY A 311 2.10 -13.41 1.41
C GLY A 311 2.05 -12.40 2.58
N PRO A 312 3.12 -11.62 2.80
CA PRO A 312 3.23 -10.74 3.97
C PRO A 312 2.30 -9.54 4.00
N VAL A 313 1.98 -8.95 2.84
CA VAL A 313 1.16 -7.72 2.77
C VAL A 313 -0.31 -8.06 3.02
N GLU A 314 -0.80 -9.13 2.42
CA GLU A 314 -2.14 -9.67 2.57
C GLU A 314 -2.38 -10.15 4.01
N SER A 315 -1.40 -10.85 4.60
CA SER A 315 -1.45 -11.27 6.00
C SER A 315 -1.53 -10.07 6.95
N LEU A 316 -0.79 -8.98 6.66
CA LEU A 316 -0.82 -7.74 7.45
C LEU A 316 -2.20 -7.06 7.34
N ALA A 317 -2.79 -7.03 6.14
CA ALA A 317 -4.12 -6.47 5.95
C ALA A 317 -5.19 -7.26 6.73
N ILE A 318 -5.13 -8.60 6.72
CA ILE A 318 -6.06 -9.46 7.47
C ILE A 318 -5.93 -9.21 8.98
N CYS A 319 -4.72 -9.07 9.52
CA CYS A 319 -4.56 -8.84 10.95
C CYS A 319 -5.10 -7.46 11.38
N MET A 320 -4.93 -6.43 10.56
CA MET A 320 -5.54 -5.11 10.77
C MET A 320 -7.07 -5.18 10.73
N LEU A 321 -7.64 -5.99 9.82
CA LEU A 321 -9.08 -6.22 9.77
C LEU A 321 -9.60 -6.93 11.03
N PHE A 322 -8.87 -7.92 11.54
CA PHE A 322 -9.21 -8.58 12.81
C PHE A 322 -9.20 -7.59 13.98
N MET A 323 -8.18 -6.73 14.07
CA MET A 323 -8.13 -5.65 15.07
C MET A 323 -9.34 -4.71 14.97
N ALA A 324 -9.68 -4.29 13.75
CA ALA A 324 -10.76 -3.36 13.47
C ALA A 324 -12.13 -3.94 13.80
N LEU A 325 -12.49 -5.09 13.23
CA LEU A 325 -13.82 -5.69 13.37
C LEU A 325 -14.07 -6.19 14.80
N SER A 326 -13.06 -6.79 15.45
CA SER A 326 -13.19 -7.20 16.85
C SER A 326 -13.49 -6.02 17.76
N SER A 327 -12.83 -4.87 17.54
CA SER A 327 -13.00 -3.68 18.38
C SER A 327 -14.26 -2.86 18.03
N LEU A 328 -14.66 -2.79 16.76
CA LEU A 328 -15.87 -2.05 16.32
C LEU A 328 -17.17 -2.79 16.62
N ILE A 329 -17.15 -4.13 16.54
CA ILE A 329 -18.38 -4.94 16.56
C ILE A 329 -18.45 -5.75 17.85
N VAL A 330 -17.41 -6.55 18.14
CA VAL A 330 -17.50 -7.56 19.21
C VAL A 330 -17.39 -6.93 20.59
N TRP A 331 -16.43 -6.02 20.80
CA TRP A 331 -16.23 -5.39 22.11
C TRP A 331 -17.45 -4.57 22.59
N PRO A 332 -18.07 -3.68 21.78
CA PRO A 332 -19.25 -2.91 22.21
C PRO A 332 -20.47 -3.76 22.56
N LEU A 333 -20.55 -4.97 22.01
CA LEU A 333 -21.64 -5.94 22.23
C LEU A 333 -21.32 -6.97 23.33
N SER A 334 -20.13 -6.90 23.94
CA SER A 334 -19.69 -7.86 24.93
C SER A 334 -20.43 -7.66 26.27
N SER A 335 -21.46 -8.45 26.51
CA SER A 335 -22.21 -8.50 27.79
C SER A 335 -21.94 -9.75 28.61
N SER A 336 -21.18 -10.71 28.07
CA SER A 336 -20.83 -11.97 28.73
C SER A 336 -19.38 -12.35 28.43
N ILE A 337 -18.82 -13.21 29.28
CA ILE A 337 -17.47 -13.75 29.10
C ILE A 337 -17.30 -14.49 27.77
N GLY A 338 -18.37 -15.13 27.26
CA GLY A 338 -18.35 -15.86 26.01
C GLY A 338 -18.13 -14.95 24.81
N ILE A 339 -18.93 -13.88 24.69
CA ILE A 339 -18.78 -12.88 23.61
C ILE A 339 -17.44 -12.14 23.76
N PHE A 340 -17.07 -11.79 24.99
CA PHE A 340 -15.79 -11.14 25.24
C PHE A 340 -14.61 -12.06 24.86
N SER A 341 -14.72 -13.37 25.06
CA SER A 341 -13.68 -14.33 24.63
C SER A 341 -13.43 -14.32 23.12
N VAL A 342 -14.49 -14.15 22.32
CA VAL A 342 -14.36 -13.96 20.86
C VAL A 342 -13.55 -12.69 20.57
N TYR A 343 -13.87 -11.57 21.23
CA TYR A 343 -13.08 -10.35 21.10
C TYR A 343 -11.60 -10.60 21.43
N LEU A 344 -11.31 -11.25 22.55
CA LEU A 344 -9.93 -11.46 23.00
C LEU A 344 -9.10 -12.28 22.02
N ILE A 345 -9.68 -13.33 21.44
CA ILE A 345 -8.99 -14.21 20.50
C ILE A 345 -8.70 -13.47 19.21
N PHE A 346 -9.71 -12.90 18.55
CA PHE A 346 -9.53 -12.24 17.26
C PHE A 346 -8.67 -10.97 17.38
N ASN A 347 -8.92 -10.17 18.41
CA ASN A 347 -8.14 -8.98 18.66
C ASN A 347 -6.70 -9.33 19.03
N GLY A 348 -6.50 -10.31 19.91
CA GLY A 348 -5.17 -10.81 20.29
C GLY A 348 -4.37 -11.27 19.08
N ILE A 349 -4.96 -12.13 18.23
CA ILE A 349 -4.33 -12.60 16.98
C ILE A 349 -3.95 -11.41 16.09
N GLY A 350 -4.86 -10.47 15.88
CA GLY A 350 -4.65 -9.28 15.04
C GLY A 350 -3.52 -8.38 15.56
N CYS A 351 -3.61 -7.97 16.82
CA CYS A 351 -2.60 -7.12 17.48
C CYS A 351 -1.23 -7.82 17.55
N GLY A 352 -1.21 -9.14 17.78
CA GLY A 352 0.01 -9.93 17.78
C GLY A 352 0.69 -9.92 16.41
N ALA A 353 -0.03 -10.38 15.39
CA ALA A 353 0.49 -10.54 14.03
C ALA A 353 1.01 -9.23 13.43
N PHE A 354 0.43 -8.08 13.78
CA PHE A 354 0.88 -6.76 13.31
C PHE A 354 2.39 -6.53 13.49
N PHE A 355 2.95 -6.88 14.66
CA PHE A 355 4.36 -6.66 14.97
C PHE A 355 5.31 -7.53 14.16
N SER A 356 4.97 -8.82 13.99
CA SER A 356 5.81 -9.77 13.25
C SER A 356 5.69 -9.58 11.74
N LEU A 357 4.53 -9.15 11.25
CA LEU A 357 4.27 -9.01 9.82
C LEU A 357 4.76 -7.69 9.23
N THR A 358 4.70 -6.57 9.96
CA THR A 358 5.09 -5.27 9.38
C THR A 358 6.52 -5.26 8.83
N PRO A 359 7.55 -5.74 9.55
CA PRO A 359 8.90 -5.74 9.01
C PRO A 359 9.07 -6.61 7.76
N ILE A 360 8.26 -7.66 7.66
CA ILE A 360 8.25 -8.58 6.52
C ILE A 360 7.50 -7.96 5.34
N ALA A 361 6.38 -7.28 5.57
CA ALA A 361 5.64 -6.55 4.54
C ALA A 361 6.50 -5.44 3.91
N VAL A 362 7.29 -4.72 4.72
CA VAL A 362 8.30 -3.77 4.23
C VAL A 362 9.33 -4.50 3.36
N SER A 363 9.81 -5.65 3.82
CA SER A 363 10.80 -6.45 3.09
C SER A 363 10.29 -6.97 1.75
N ALA A 364 9.05 -7.45 1.70
CA ALA A 364 8.40 -7.92 0.48
C ALA A 364 8.11 -6.78 -0.50
N THR A 365 7.75 -5.59 0.00
CA THR A 365 7.35 -4.45 -0.84
C THR A 365 8.54 -3.69 -1.44
N PHE A 366 9.62 -3.52 -0.66
CA PHE A 366 10.76 -2.66 -1.02
C PHE A 366 12.07 -3.42 -1.22
N GLY A 367 12.04 -4.75 -1.12
CA GLY A 367 13.18 -5.64 -1.27
C GLY A 367 13.94 -5.88 0.03
N GLY A 368 14.48 -7.10 0.17
CA GLY A 368 15.24 -7.54 1.34
C GLY A 368 16.45 -6.68 1.68
N GLU A 369 17.14 -6.16 0.66
CA GLU A 369 18.35 -5.36 0.81
C GLU A 369 18.09 -3.97 1.39
N ASN A 370 16.94 -3.37 1.06
CA ASN A 370 16.56 -2.04 1.54
C ASN A 370 15.89 -2.07 2.92
N THR A 371 15.49 -3.27 3.39
CA THR A 371 14.63 -3.42 4.57
C THR A 371 15.23 -2.76 5.81
N LEU A 372 16.52 -2.99 6.08
CA LEU A 372 17.18 -2.46 7.27
C LEU A 372 17.31 -0.92 7.27
N SER A 373 17.32 -0.28 6.10
CA SER A 373 17.34 1.18 5.97
C SER A 373 15.94 1.81 6.08
N ILE A 374 14.88 1.04 5.85
CA ILE A 374 13.49 1.50 5.84
C ILE A 374 12.82 1.30 7.20
N ILE A 375 13.04 0.15 7.86
CA ILE A 375 12.42 -0.19 9.16
C ILE A 375 12.61 0.89 10.24
N PRO A 376 13.81 1.49 10.43
CA PRO A 376 13.96 2.55 11.42
C PRO A 376 13.04 3.75 11.16
N VAL A 377 12.84 4.12 9.89
CA VAL A 377 11.95 5.22 9.50
C VAL A 377 10.50 4.86 9.80
N VAL A 378 10.06 3.66 9.41
CA VAL A 378 8.69 3.18 9.66
C VAL A 378 8.41 3.13 11.16
N TRP A 379 9.29 2.54 11.96
CA TRP A 379 9.07 2.45 13.42
C TRP A 379 9.09 3.81 14.11
N THR A 380 9.97 4.73 13.71
CA THR A 380 9.94 6.10 14.26
C THR A 380 8.59 6.78 13.99
N THR A 381 7.92 6.51 12.87
CA THR A 381 6.60 7.09 12.58
C THR A 381 5.48 6.58 13.51
N TRP A 382 5.66 5.42 14.14
CA TRP A 382 4.67 4.84 15.07
C TRP A 382 4.59 5.56 16.42
N PHE A 383 5.52 6.48 16.70
CA PHE A 383 5.64 7.19 17.98
C PHE A 383 4.29 7.73 18.46
N CYS A 384 3.56 8.44 17.58
CA CYS A 384 2.28 9.05 17.94
C CYS A 384 1.23 8.00 18.35
N GLY A 385 1.19 6.86 17.66
CA GLY A 385 0.22 5.80 17.97
C GLY A 385 0.49 5.18 19.34
N PHE A 386 1.75 4.88 19.65
CA PHE A 386 2.13 4.27 20.94
C PHE A 386 1.96 5.26 22.10
N PHE A 387 2.29 6.54 21.85
CA PHE A 387 2.30 7.55 22.91
C PHE A 387 0.89 8.03 23.25
N PHE A 388 0.05 8.25 22.23
CA PHE A 388 -1.27 8.86 22.42
C PHE A 388 -2.44 7.86 22.39
N GLY A 389 -2.28 6.66 21.82
CA GLY A 389 -3.36 5.69 21.65
C GLY A 389 -4.10 5.33 22.93
N THR A 390 -3.39 4.79 23.93
CA THR A 390 -3.98 4.43 25.22
C THR A 390 -4.45 5.65 26.02
N PRO A 391 -3.68 6.75 26.14
CA PRO A 391 -4.18 7.95 26.84
C PRO A 391 -5.45 8.57 26.23
N ILE A 392 -5.57 8.62 24.91
CA ILE A 392 -6.80 9.10 24.24
C ILE A 392 -7.98 8.19 24.60
N ALA A 393 -7.81 6.87 24.46
CA ALA A 393 -8.84 5.91 24.82
C ALA A 393 -9.25 6.01 26.31
N SER A 394 -8.28 6.18 27.20
CA SER A 394 -8.51 6.41 28.63
C SER A 394 -9.25 7.72 28.89
N GLY A 395 -8.92 8.79 28.16
CA GLY A 395 -9.62 10.07 28.24
C GLY A 395 -11.08 9.95 27.79
N LEU A 396 -11.34 9.27 26.66
CA LEU A 396 -12.69 9.00 26.16
C LEU A 396 -13.51 8.19 27.16
N TYR A 397 -12.90 7.19 27.81
CA TYR A 397 -13.51 6.45 28.90
C TYR A 397 -13.84 7.34 30.11
N SER A 398 -12.90 8.20 30.54
CA SER A 398 -13.10 9.09 31.69
C SER A 398 -14.17 10.16 31.46
N ILE A 399 -14.30 10.69 30.24
CA ILE A 399 -15.28 11.74 29.89
C ILE A 399 -16.69 11.15 29.71
N SER A 400 -16.81 9.84 29.49
CA SER A 400 -18.11 9.17 29.34
C SER A 400 -19.02 9.24 30.59
N GLY A 401 -18.54 9.77 31.73
CA GLY A 401 -19.37 10.24 32.84
C GLY A 401 -20.28 9.19 33.51
N ASP A 402 -21.45 9.65 33.98
CA ASP A 402 -22.48 8.91 34.76
C ASP A 402 -23.26 7.83 33.97
N VAL A 403 -22.80 7.41 32.79
CA VAL A 403 -23.47 6.36 32.01
C VAL A 403 -23.31 5.01 32.69
N ASP A 404 -24.25 4.55 33.51
CA ASP A 404 -24.08 3.29 34.26
C ASP A 404 -23.85 2.05 33.36
N GLY A 405 -23.02 1.12 33.84
CA GLY A 405 -22.77 -0.17 33.20
C GLY A 405 -21.67 -0.19 32.13
N LEU A 406 -21.71 -1.23 31.28
CA LEU A 406 -20.67 -1.53 30.29
C LEU A 406 -20.59 -0.50 29.15
N GLU A 407 -21.58 0.37 29.02
CA GLU A 407 -21.66 1.35 27.93
C GLU A 407 -20.56 2.41 28.00
N LYS A 408 -19.99 2.69 29.19
CA LYS A 408 -18.84 3.59 29.38
C LYS A 408 -17.62 3.22 28.53
N PHE A 409 -17.51 1.96 28.10
CA PHE A 409 -16.38 1.45 27.33
C PHE A 409 -16.56 1.60 25.81
N ARG A 410 -17.78 1.87 25.32
CA ARG A 410 -18.07 1.96 23.89
C ARG A 410 -17.26 3.04 23.16
N PRO A 411 -17.06 4.26 23.70
CA PRO A 411 -16.24 5.27 23.03
C PRO A 411 -14.80 4.81 22.78
N ALA A 412 -14.18 4.16 23.77
CA ALA A 412 -12.82 3.61 23.64
C ALA A 412 -12.77 2.46 22.61
N ALA A 413 -13.79 1.60 22.59
CA ALA A 413 -13.92 0.51 21.63
C ALA A 413 -14.08 1.01 20.18
N TYR A 414 -14.98 1.98 19.95
CA TYR A 414 -15.18 2.59 18.64
C TYR A 414 -13.95 3.35 18.16
N TYR A 415 -13.28 4.08 19.04
CA TYR A 415 -12.02 4.72 18.72
C TYR A 415 -10.97 3.70 18.28
N ALA A 416 -10.77 2.63 19.06
CA ALA A 416 -9.80 1.58 18.74
C ALA A 416 -10.10 0.94 17.38
N GLY A 417 -11.36 0.60 17.15
CA GLY A 417 -11.82 -0.03 15.93
C GLY A 417 -11.74 0.88 14.69
N ALA A 418 -12.10 2.16 14.84
CA ALA A 418 -12.03 3.15 13.76
C ALA A 418 -10.58 3.40 13.33
N MET A 419 -9.64 3.51 14.27
CA MET A 419 -8.22 3.70 13.96
C MET A 419 -7.61 2.48 13.25
N ALA A 420 -7.97 1.26 13.67
CA ALA A 420 -7.56 0.03 12.97
C ALA A 420 -8.18 -0.07 11.57
N LEU A 421 -9.46 0.29 11.41
CA LEU A 421 -10.14 0.26 10.11
C LEU A 421 -9.57 1.31 9.14
N ALA A 422 -9.30 2.51 9.64
CA ALA A 422 -8.62 3.55 8.90
C ALA A 422 -7.22 3.10 8.50
N GLY A 423 -6.49 2.40 9.38
CA GLY A 423 -5.20 1.79 9.07
C GLY A 423 -5.27 0.74 7.97
N PHE A 424 -6.28 -0.14 8.02
CA PHE A 424 -6.55 -1.12 6.96
C PHE A 424 -6.81 -0.43 5.60
N TYR A 425 -7.73 0.53 5.54
CA TYR A 425 -8.04 1.22 4.28
C TYR A 425 -6.89 2.10 3.77
N ALA A 426 -6.14 2.74 4.68
CA ALA A 426 -4.99 3.56 4.32
C ALA A 426 -3.82 2.72 3.77
N SER A 427 -3.73 1.43 4.13
CA SER A 427 -2.72 0.50 3.58
C SER A 427 -3.24 -0.36 2.43
N ALA A 428 -4.54 -0.34 2.15
CA ALA A 428 -5.14 -1.16 1.11
C ALA A 428 -4.66 -0.71 -0.28
N SER A 429 -4.09 -1.67 -1.03
CA SER A 429 -3.86 -1.56 -2.46
C SER A 429 -4.76 -2.57 -3.17
N GLY A 430 -5.49 -2.19 -4.23
CA GLY A 430 -6.43 -3.14 -4.83
C GLY A 430 -7.37 -2.63 -5.93
N LYS A 431 -8.03 -3.62 -6.56
CA LYS A 431 -9.07 -3.49 -7.58
C LYS A 431 -10.34 -2.94 -6.96
N TYR A 432 -10.86 -1.83 -7.48
CA TYR A 432 -12.13 -1.26 -7.00
C TYR A 432 -13.10 -1.06 -8.15
N VAL A 433 -14.36 -1.39 -7.89
CA VAL A 433 -15.50 -1.07 -8.75
C VAL A 433 -16.18 0.17 -8.18
N ILE A 434 -15.97 1.30 -8.86
CA ILE A 434 -16.59 2.58 -8.56
C ILE A 434 -17.91 2.63 -9.33
N LYS A 435 -19.03 2.54 -8.60
CA LYS A 435 -20.38 2.61 -9.16
C LYS A 435 -20.92 4.03 -9.05
N ILE A 436 -21.34 4.60 -10.17
CA ILE A 436 -21.87 5.97 -10.25
C ILE A 436 -23.38 5.89 -10.51
N SER A 437 -24.17 6.41 -9.57
CA SER A 437 -25.62 6.55 -9.72
C SER A 437 -25.96 8.02 -9.87
N GLY A 438 -26.62 8.38 -10.97
CA GLY A 438 -26.98 9.77 -11.26
C GLY A 438 -25.82 10.64 -11.72
N ARG A 439 -26.10 11.95 -11.79
CA ARG A 439 -25.18 12.99 -12.25
C ARG A 439 -24.22 13.43 -11.15
N ILE A 440 -22.93 13.45 -11.46
CA ILE A 440 -21.88 14.07 -10.68
C ILE A 440 -21.37 15.30 -11.43
N THR A 441 -21.58 16.49 -10.89
CA THR A 441 -21.00 17.74 -11.42
C THR A 441 -19.57 17.89 -10.90
N ILE A 442 -18.61 17.95 -11.81
CA ILE A 442 -17.19 18.06 -11.47
C ILE A 442 -16.78 19.53 -11.33
N SER A 443 -16.08 19.85 -10.24
CA SER A 443 -15.58 21.19 -9.94
C SER A 443 -14.08 21.19 -9.62
N PRO A 444 -13.28 22.13 -10.16
CA PRO A 444 -13.67 23.13 -11.17
C PRO A 444 -14.04 22.50 -12.52
N LEU A 445 -14.78 23.26 -13.35
CA LEU A 445 -15.18 22.84 -14.69
C LEU A 445 -13.98 22.42 -15.53
N GLY A 446 -14.12 21.31 -16.25
CA GLY A 446 -13.07 20.74 -17.11
C GLY A 446 -12.03 19.94 -16.33
N LYS A 447 -12.16 19.79 -15.01
CA LYS A 447 -11.22 18.96 -14.24
C LYS A 447 -11.36 17.50 -14.61
N GLU A 448 -10.21 16.86 -14.80
CA GLU A 448 -10.10 15.41 -14.86
C GLU A 448 -9.95 14.81 -13.47
N ILE A 449 -10.84 13.87 -13.14
CA ILE A 449 -10.68 13.02 -11.96
C ILE A 449 -9.59 11.99 -12.25
N LYS A 450 -8.54 11.97 -11.44
CA LYS A 450 -7.43 11.04 -11.65
C LYS A 450 -7.80 9.61 -11.25
N ILE A 451 -7.64 8.67 -12.18
CA ILE A 451 -7.91 7.24 -11.98
C ILE A 451 -6.60 6.46 -11.95
N ALA A 452 -6.38 5.72 -10.85
CA ALA A 452 -5.22 4.85 -10.67
C ALA A 452 -5.43 3.47 -11.30
N SER A 453 -4.38 2.63 -11.35
CA SER A 453 -4.46 1.26 -11.87
C SER A 453 -5.51 0.41 -11.18
N ASP A 454 -6.01 -0.62 -11.88
CA ASP A 454 -6.90 -1.64 -11.35
C ASP A 454 -8.24 -1.04 -10.89
N LYS A 455 -8.96 -0.36 -11.80
CA LYS A 455 -10.23 0.31 -11.50
C LYS A 455 -11.27 0.00 -12.56
N THR A 456 -12.49 -0.27 -12.10
CA THR A 456 -13.69 -0.24 -12.93
C THR A 456 -14.51 0.98 -12.52
N VAL A 457 -14.77 1.90 -13.43
CA VAL A 457 -15.69 3.02 -13.24
C VAL A 457 -16.93 2.73 -14.07
N ILE A 458 -18.07 2.53 -13.41
CA ILE A 458 -19.28 2.06 -14.07
C ILE A 458 -20.51 2.87 -13.65
N GLY A 459 -21.28 3.34 -14.63
CA GLY A 459 -22.57 3.96 -14.36
C GLY A 459 -23.65 2.91 -14.09
N LEU A 460 -24.58 3.21 -13.18
CA LEU A 460 -25.71 2.35 -12.85
C LEU A 460 -26.93 2.72 -13.72
N GLY A 461 -27.50 1.72 -14.39
CA GLY A 461 -28.61 1.93 -15.31
C GLY A 461 -28.26 2.93 -16.42
N THR A 462 -29.12 3.90 -16.71
CA THR A 462 -28.89 4.95 -17.71
C THR A 462 -28.62 6.33 -17.10
N SER A 463 -28.48 6.41 -15.77
CA SER A 463 -28.41 7.67 -15.02
C SER A 463 -27.00 8.11 -14.67
N GLY A 464 -26.00 7.21 -14.71
CA GLY A 464 -24.62 7.53 -14.37
C GLY A 464 -24.01 8.55 -15.33
N GLU A 465 -23.60 9.71 -14.79
CA GLU A 465 -23.09 10.83 -15.59
C GLU A 465 -21.96 11.57 -14.86
N LEU A 466 -20.89 11.88 -15.59
CA LEU A 466 -19.85 12.84 -15.22
C LEU A 466 -20.09 14.13 -16.03
N TYR A 467 -20.62 15.14 -15.35
CA TYR A 467 -21.00 16.42 -15.94
C TYR A 467 -19.91 17.46 -15.67
N GLN A 468 -19.50 18.22 -16.69
CA GLN A 468 -18.48 19.29 -16.59
C GLN A 468 -17.08 18.82 -16.17
N GLY A 469 -16.74 17.56 -16.40
CA GLY A 469 -15.37 17.07 -16.23
C GLY A 469 -15.17 15.71 -16.87
N GLY A 470 -13.98 15.16 -16.67
CA GLY A 470 -13.56 13.92 -17.32
C GLY A 470 -12.73 13.03 -16.41
N LEU A 471 -12.07 12.04 -17.01
CA LEU A 471 -11.20 11.09 -16.34
C LEU A 471 -9.78 11.21 -16.86
N GLY A 472 -8.82 11.38 -15.96
CA GLY A 472 -7.40 11.49 -16.28
C GLY A 472 -6.63 10.26 -15.81
N LEU A 473 -5.95 9.59 -16.72
CA LEU A 473 -5.18 8.38 -16.47
C LEU A 473 -3.74 8.59 -16.93
N ASN A 474 -2.78 8.32 -16.05
CA ASN A 474 -1.36 8.50 -16.36
C ASN A 474 -0.57 7.31 -15.78
N GLY A 475 0.11 6.55 -16.64
CA GLY A 475 0.88 5.37 -16.26
C GLY A 475 0.03 4.26 -15.61
N ALA A 476 -1.29 4.29 -15.83
CA ALA A 476 -2.23 3.35 -15.23
C ALA A 476 -2.31 2.04 -16.04
N ARG A 477 -2.79 0.97 -15.41
CA ARG A 477 -3.11 -0.27 -16.11
C ARG A 477 -4.39 -0.94 -15.60
N ASN A 478 -4.99 -1.80 -16.41
CA ASN A 478 -6.17 -2.61 -16.06
C ASN A 478 -7.36 -1.74 -15.66
N ILE A 479 -7.88 -0.99 -16.63
CA ILE A 479 -8.96 -0.02 -16.42
C ILE A 479 -10.19 -0.44 -17.22
N ILE A 480 -11.36 -0.33 -16.60
CA ILE A 480 -12.66 -0.45 -17.28
C ILE A 480 -13.44 0.84 -17.03
N ILE A 481 -13.87 1.52 -18.08
CA ILE A 481 -14.80 2.66 -18.04
C ILE A 481 -16.04 2.22 -18.79
N ARG A 482 -17.18 2.13 -18.11
CA ARG A 482 -18.36 1.52 -18.72
C ARG A 482 -19.65 2.22 -18.36
N ASN A 483 -20.59 2.28 -19.31
CA ASN A 483 -21.98 2.63 -19.03
C ASN A 483 -22.17 4.05 -18.44
N LEU A 484 -21.40 5.03 -18.92
CA LEU A 484 -21.43 6.41 -18.40
C LEU A 484 -21.78 7.42 -19.49
N LYS A 485 -22.40 8.52 -19.08
CA LYS A 485 -22.42 9.77 -19.86
C LYS A 485 -21.27 10.65 -19.39
N ILE A 486 -20.47 11.18 -20.31
CA ILE A 486 -19.32 12.04 -20.01
C ILE A 486 -19.32 13.21 -20.99
N GLY A 487 -19.29 14.43 -20.49
CA GLY A 487 -19.35 15.59 -21.37
C GLY A 487 -19.59 16.94 -20.68
N HIS A 488 -20.01 17.91 -21.50
CA HIS A 488 -20.33 19.27 -21.10
C HIS A 488 -19.13 20.03 -20.51
N THR A 489 -17.94 19.82 -21.08
CA THR A 489 -16.71 20.52 -20.70
C THR A 489 -16.39 21.71 -21.62
N ASN A 490 -17.17 21.89 -22.69
CA ASN A 490 -17.08 23.02 -23.61
C ASN A 490 -17.64 24.31 -22.99
N LEU A 491 -16.86 25.40 -23.04
CA LEU A 491 -17.31 26.73 -22.61
C LEU A 491 -17.76 27.63 -23.77
N ASN A 492 -17.62 27.18 -25.02
CA ASN A 492 -17.85 28.00 -26.23
C ASN A 492 -17.09 29.33 -26.21
N ASP A 493 -15.95 29.38 -25.52
CA ASP A 493 -15.11 30.56 -25.34
C ASP A 493 -14.00 30.67 -26.40
N GLY A 494 -13.89 29.68 -27.29
CA GLY A 494 -12.89 29.62 -28.35
C GLY A 494 -11.48 29.31 -27.85
N VAL A 495 -11.31 28.95 -26.57
CA VAL A 495 -10.01 28.61 -25.98
C VAL A 495 -9.88 27.10 -25.89
N GLU A 496 -8.94 26.53 -26.65
CA GLU A 496 -8.52 25.13 -26.48
C GLU A 496 -7.95 24.95 -25.07
N ASN A 497 -8.74 24.32 -24.20
CA ASN A 497 -8.33 23.89 -22.89
C ASN A 497 -8.40 22.36 -22.90
N ASP A 498 -7.28 21.71 -22.57
CA ASP A 498 -7.04 20.24 -22.44
C ASP A 498 -8.06 19.60 -21.46
N ARG A 499 -9.34 19.58 -21.84
CA ARG A 499 -10.53 19.26 -21.05
C ARG A 499 -11.23 18.06 -21.65
N ASP A 500 -10.52 16.95 -21.64
CA ASP A 500 -10.97 15.75 -22.29
C ASP A 500 -12.03 15.00 -21.48
N GLY A 501 -12.88 14.24 -22.17
CA GLY A 501 -13.77 13.29 -21.51
C GLY A 501 -12.99 12.17 -20.82
N VAL A 502 -12.06 11.55 -21.56
CA VAL A 502 -11.08 10.59 -21.05
C VAL A 502 -9.72 10.90 -21.64
N GLN A 503 -8.75 11.21 -20.80
CA GLN A 503 -7.36 11.39 -21.18
C GLN A 503 -6.50 10.28 -20.59
N ALA A 504 -5.83 9.50 -21.43
CA ALA A 504 -4.99 8.38 -21.04
C ALA A 504 -3.59 8.53 -21.64
N ASP A 505 -2.60 8.78 -20.78
CA ASP A 505 -1.19 8.89 -21.13
C ASP A 505 -0.42 7.66 -20.63
N THR A 506 0.21 6.92 -21.55
CA THR A 506 1.05 5.74 -21.21
C THR A 506 0.28 4.68 -20.40
N VAL A 507 -0.97 4.43 -20.77
CA VAL A 507 -1.87 3.48 -20.10
C VAL A 507 -1.83 2.12 -20.82
N SER A 508 -2.01 1.03 -20.08
CA SER A 508 -2.14 -0.32 -20.67
C SER A 508 -3.38 -1.09 -20.20
N ASN A 509 -3.96 -1.91 -21.08
CA ASN A 509 -5.15 -2.72 -20.77
C ASN A 509 -6.33 -1.85 -20.31
N ILE A 510 -6.91 -1.08 -21.23
CA ILE A 510 -8.06 -0.20 -20.99
C ILE A 510 -9.25 -0.61 -21.85
N TRP A 511 -10.43 -0.71 -21.24
CA TRP A 511 -11.68 -1.01 -21.94
C TRP A 511 -12.71 0.10 -21.68
N ILE A 512 -13.16 0.76 -22.76
CA ILE A 512 -14.18 1.82 -22.71
C ILE A 512 -15.42 1.32 -23.45
N ASP A 513 -16.53 1.12 -22.74
CA ASP A 513 -17.68 0.39 -23.27
C ASP A 513 -19.05 0.95 -22.88
N HIS A 514 -20.00 1.00 -23.82
CA HIS A 514 -21.36 1.48 -23.56
C HIS A 514 -21.44 2.90 -22.95
N CYS A 515 -20.51 3.78 -23.29
CA CYS A 515 -20.52 5.18 -22.85
C CYS A 515 -21.15 6.10 -23.90
N LEU A 516 -21.67 7.24 -23.45
CA LEU A 516 -22.04 8.38 -24.29
C LEU A 516 -21.05 9.51 -24.01
N PHE A 517 -20.39 9.99 -25.07
CA PHE A 517 -19.49 11.14 -25.06
C PHE A 517 -20.06 12.26 -25.92
N GLU A 518 -20.17 13.46 -25.35
CA GLU A 518 -20.69 14.63 -26.06
C GLU A 518 -20.17 15.95 -25.49
N ASP A 519 -20.17 17.01 -26.32
CA ASP A 519 -19.96 18.40 -25.88
C ASP A 519 -18.67 18.60 -25.04
N GLY A 520 -17.55 18.09 -25.56
CA GLY A 520 -16.24 18.17 -24.92
C GLY A 520 -15.53 19.51 -25.19
N GLY A 521 -14.60 19.89 -24.31
CA GLY A 521 -13.77 21.10 -24.48
C GLY A 521 -12.63 20.95 -25.50
N ASP A 522 -11.98 19.78 -25.57
CA ASP A 522 -10.96 19.47 -26.60
C ASP A 522 -11.17 18.08 -27.22
N GLY A 523 -10.71 17.00 -26.60
CA GLY A 523 -10.93 15.61 -27.03
C GLY A 523 -12.08 14.92 -26.27
N LEU A 524 -12.79 13.98 -26.90
CA LEU A 524 -13.69 13.09 -26.13
C LEU A 524 -12.88 11.95 -25.49
N VAL A 525 -12.05 11.26 -26.28
CA VAL A 525 -11.22 10.14 -25.83
C VAL A 525 -9.81 10.24 -26.40
N ASP A 526 -8.88 10.63 -25.54
CA ASP A 526 -7.47 10.79 -25.84
C ASP A 526 -6.67 9.60 -25.27
N LEU A 527 -6.10 8.79 -26.17
CA LEU A 527 -5.29 7.60 -25.87
C LEU A 527 -3.86 7.85 -26.34
N ARG A 528 -3.12 8.64 -25.57
CA ARG A 528 -1.86 9.25 -25.97
C ARG A 528 -0.65 8.54 -25.37
N LYS A 529 0.54 8.91 -25.87
CA LYS A 529 1.86 8.52 -25.34
C LYS A 529 2.00 7.01 -25.11
N ASP A 530 1.94 6.24 -26.20
CA ASP A 530 2.08 4.79 -26.19
C ASP A 530 1.02 4.03 -25.37
N THR A 531 -0.18 4.62 -25.19
CA THR A 531 -1.31 3.90 -24.59
C THR A 531 -1.69 2.70 -25.45
N THR A 532 -1.66 1.50 -24.85
CA THR A 532 -1.67 0.22 -25.58
C THR A 532 -2.62 -0.80 -24.97
N TYR A 533 -2.97 -1.83 -25.74
CA TYR A 533 -3.99 -2.83 -25.40
C TYR A 533 -5.32 -2.18 -24.98
N PHE A 534 -5.79 -1.23 -25.80
CA PHE A 534 -7.07 -0.58 -25.57
C PHE A 534 -8.19 -1.20 -26.41
N THR A 535 -9.40 -1.24 -25.86
CA THR A 535 -10.63 -1.55 -26.58
C THR A 535 -11.67 -0.46 -26.34
N VAL A 536 -12.22 0.10 -27.40
CA VAL A 536 -13.31 1.09 -27.34
C VAL A 536 -14.50 0.53 -28.09
N SER A 537 -15.55 0.11 -27.38
CA SER A 537 -16.66 -0.66 -27.94
C SER A 537 -18.05 -0.14 -27.57
N ASN A 538 -19.01 -0.21 -28.49
CA ASN A 538 -20.42 0.12 -28.21
C ASN A 538 -20.63 1.52 -27.60
N ASN A 539 -19.81 2.52 -27.94
CA ASN A 539 -19.98 3.88 -27.44
C ASN A 539 -20.71 4.76 -28.45
N ILE A 540 -21.31 5.85 -27.97
CA ILE A 540 -21.85 6.93 -28.80
C ILE A 540 -20.95 8.15 -28.66
N PHE A 541 -20.51 8.71 -29.78
CA PHE A 541 -19.79 9.96 -29.88
C PHE A 541 -20.62 10.92 -30.73
N ARG A 542 -20.97 12.09 -30.21
CA ARG A 542 -21.81 13.06 -30.93
C ARG A 542 -21.49 14.50 -30.58
N ASN A 543 -21.93 15.43 -31.43
CA ASN A 543 -21.90 16.87 -31.18
C ASN A 543 -20.51 17.37 -30.74
N HIS A 544 -19.45 16.96 -31.44
CA HIS A 544 -18.09 17.29 -31.03
C HIS A 544 -17.12 17.42 -32.21
N ASP A 545 -16.08 18.23 -32.03
CA ASP A 545 -15.05 18.45 -33.04
C ASP A 545 -14.07 17.26 -33.13
N LYS A 546 -13.33 16.96 -32.06
CA LYS A 546 -12.23 15.97 -32.04
C LYS A 546 -12.62 14.75 -31.21
N THR A 547 -13.07 13.67 -31.86
CA THR A 547 -13.54 12.50 -31.11
C THR A 547 -12.42 11.73 -30.43
N PHE A 548 -11.29 11.51 -31.13
CA PHE A 548 -10.16 10.75 -30.60
C PHE A 548 -8.81 11.47 -30.74
N GLY A 549 -7.96 11.42 -29.73
CA GLY A 549 -6.53 11.73 -29.83
C GLY A 549 -5.68 10.49 -29.56
N ILE A 550 -5.26 9.75 -30.59
CA ILE A 550 -4.47 8.52 -30.41
C ILE A 550 -3.05 8.72 -30.93
N GLY A 551 -2.03 8.36 -30.13
CA GLY A 551 -0.62 8.47 -30.51
C GLY A 551 0.12 9.55 -29.72
N TRP A 552 0.86 10.44 -30.40
CA TRP A 552 1.68 11.55 -29.84
C TRP A 552 3.18 11.26 -29.60
N THR A 553 3.64 10.06 -29.94
CA THR A 553 5.06 9.68 -29.95
C THR A 553 5.40 9.13 -31.34
N ASP A 554 6.69 9.07 -31.67
CA ASP A 554 7.18 8.41 -32.89
C ASP A 554 7.26 6.88 -32.75
N ASN A 555 6.93 6.34 -31.57
CA ASN A 555 7.02 4.92 -31.28
C ASN A 555 5.84 4.15 -31.90
N VAL A 556 6.15 3.06 -32.61
CA VAL A 556 5.13 2.21 -33.24
C VAL A 556 4.94 0.94 -32.41
N THR A 557 4.44 1.09 -31.18
CA THR A 557 4.29 -0.03 -30.22
C THR A 557 2.86 -0.24 -29.73
N ALA A 558 2.04 0.80 -29.77
CA ALA A 558 0.67 0.78 -29.27
C ALA A 558 -0.25 -0.12 -30.11
N ARG A 559 -1.16 -0.82 -29.44
CA ARG A 559 -2.14 -1.73 -30.07
C ARG A 559 -3.54 -1.42 -29.57
N GLY A 560 -4.52 -1.42 -30.46
CA GLY A 560 -5.89 -1.07 -30.08
C GLY A 560 -6.98 -1.58 -31.01
N THR A 561 -8.17 -1.74 -30.44
CA THR A 561 -9.38 -2.17 -31.14
C THR A 561 -10.51 -1.15 -30.91
N ILE A 562 -11.18 -0.73 -31.97
CA ILE A 562 -12.31 0.21 -31.89
C ILE A 562 -13.46 -0.36 -32.73
N ASN A 563 -14.57 -0.73 -32.07
CA ASN A 563 -15.64 -1.45 -32.75
C ASN A 563 -17.06 -1.14 -32.26
N HIS A 564 -18.05 -1.31 -33.14
CA HIS A 564 -19.47 -1.11 -32.81
C HIS A 564 -19.79 0.27 -32.21
N ASN A 565 -18.97 1.29 -32.46
CA ASN A 565 -19.25 2.65 -31.98
C ASN A 565 -20.08 3.43 -32.99
N TRP A 566 -20.91 4.33 -32.48
CA TRP A 566 -21.67 5.30 -33.27
C TRP A 566 -20.98 6.66 -33.23
N PHE A 567 -20.57 7.15 -34.40
CA PHE A 567 -20.12 8.52 -34.60
C PHE A 567 -21.27 9.29 -35.27
N ASP A 568 -21.91 10.20 -34.53
CA ASP A 568 -23.13 10.89 -34.94
C ASP A 568 -22.89 12.40 -35.06
N ASN A 569 -22.77 12.90 -36.28
CA ASN A 569 -22.54 14.31 -36.60
C ASN A 569 -21.29 14.90 -35.92
N THR A 570 -20.20 14.14 -35.85
CA THR A 570 -18.88 14.57 -35.35
C THR A 570 -18.02 15.17 -36.47
N ASN A 571 -17.10 16.09 -36.17
CA ASN A 571 -16.31 16.72 -37.23
C ASN A 571 -15.11 15.87 -37.69
N GLN A 572 -14.17 15.57 -36.80
CA GLN A 572 -12.88 14.97 -37.12
C GLN A 572 -12.37 13.99 -36.05
N ARG A 573 -11.30 13.27 -36.42
CA ARG A 573 -10.66 12.24 -35.61
C ARG A 573 -11.60 11.10 -35.21
N ASN A 574 -12.19 10.42 -36.20
CA ASN A 574 -13.28 9.46 -35.98
C ASN A 574 -12.93 8.00 -36.35
N PRO A 575 -11.97 7.30 -35.73
CA PRO A 575 -10.82 7.77 -34.98
C PRO A 575 -9.64 8.10 -35.92
N SER A 576 -8.75 8.97 -35.44
CA SER A 576 -7.43 9.20 -36.04
C SER A 576 -6.39 8.41 -35.25
N ALA A 577 -5.79 7.38 -35.86
CA ALA A 577 -4.84 6.48 -35.23
C ALA A 577 -3.41 6.78 -35.71
N ASP A 578 -2.60 7.37 -34.83
CA ASP A 578 -1.23 7.80 -35.15
C ASP A 578 -0.18 6.87 -34.52
N ASN A 579 0.74 6.34 -35.33
CA ASN A 579 1.83 5.44 -34.95
C ASN A 579 1.42 4.19 -34.14
N LEU A 580 0.34 3.50 -34.52
CA LEU A 580 -0.02 2.22 -33.89
C LEU A 580 0.62 1.03 -34.58
N ALA A 581 1.24 0.15 -33.78
CA ALA A 581 1.70 -1.16 -34.25
C ALA A 581 0.56 -1.99 -34.84
N GLN A 582 -0.63 -1.90 -34.25
CA GLN A 582 -1.84 -2.58 -34.70
C GLN A 582 -3.07 -1.77 -34.32
N ALA A 583 -3.86 -1.35 -35.31
CA ALA A 583 -5.16 -0.72 -35.12
C ALA A 583 -6.23 -1.55 -35.84
N HIS A 584 -7.17 -2.13 -35.10
CA HIS A 584 -8.31 -2.84 -35.70
C HIS A 584 -9.59 -2.03 -35.50
N LEU A 585 -10.18 -1.57 -36.61
CA LEU A 585 -11.39 -0.77 -36.65
C LEU A 585 -12.48 -1.57 -37.36
N TYR A 586 -13.54 -2.01 -36.67
CA TYR A 586 -14.57 -2.81 -37.34
C TYR A 586 -15.98 -2.55 -36.85
N ASN A 587 -16.97 -2.73 -37.73
CA ASN A 587 -18.40 -2.55 -37.43
C ASN A 587 -18.75 -1.21 -36.76
N ASN A 588 -17.97 -0.15 -36.96
CA ASN A 588 -18.35 1.20 -36.55
C ASN A 588 -19.39 1.77 -37.52
N TYR A 589 -20.26 2.65 -37.03
CA TYR A 589 -21.19 3.41 -37.85
C TYR A 589 -20.83 4.90 -37.77
N LEU A 590 -20.46 5.49 -38.90
CA LEU A 590 -20.14 6.91 -39.02
C LEU A 590 -21.22 7.60 -39.83
N TYR A 591 -21.87 8.58 -39.23
CA TYR A 591 -22.97 9.31 -39.83
C TYR A 591 -22.73 10.82 -39.75
N GLY A 592 -22.83 11.51 -40.88
CA GLY A 592 -22.82 12.98 -40.91
C GLY A 592 -21.46 13.59 -40.55
N VAL A 593 -20.35 12.89 -40.80
CA VAL A 593 -19.02 13.37 -40.45
C VAL A 593 -18.55 14.46 -41.42
N THR A 594 -18.21 15.64 -40.90
CA THR A 594 -17.99 16.84 -41.72
C THR A 594 -16.55 17.06 -42.21
N SER A 595 -15.54 16.46 -41.57
CA SER A 595 -14.13 16.58 -41.99
C SER A 595 -13.54 15.26 -42.46
N TYR A 596 -13.34 14.28 -41.56
CA TYR A 596 -12.83 12.95 -41.91
C TYR A 596 -13.25 11.86 -40.94
N GLY A 597 -13.43 10.65 -41.50
CA GLY A 597 -13.77 9.42 -40.79
C GLY A 597 -12.55 8.75 -40.15
N HIS A 598 -12.33 7.48 -40.52
CA HIS A 598 -11.19 6.70 -40.05
C HIS A 598 -9.89 7.17 -40.72
N TYR A 599 -8.84 7.41 -39.94
CA TYR A 599 -7.55 7.85 -40.45
C TYR A 599 -6.39 7.04 -39.87
N ALA A 600 -5.66 6.31 -40.71
CA ALA A 600 -4.38 5.70 -40.36
C ALA A 600 -3.22 6.70 -40.61
N ARG A 601 -2.70 7.30 -39.54
CA ARG A 601 -1.64 8.32 -39.58
C ARG A 601 -0.26 7.75 -39.27
N GLY A 602 0.77 8.48 -39.71
CA GLY A 602 2.17 8.14 -39.46
C GLY A 602 2.52 6.76 -39.99
N SER A 603 2.99 5.89 -39.11
CA SER A 603 3.38 4.51 -39.42
C SER A 603 2.37 3.46 -38.93
N THR A 604 1.10 3.86 -38.74
CA THR A 604 0.06 2.95 -38.25
C THR A 604 -0.17 1.76 -39.19
N ASN A 605 -0.29 0.56 -38.62
CA ASN A 605 -0.80 -0.62 -39.33
C ASN A 605 -2.28 -0.85 -38.99
N ALA A 606 -3.17 -0.49 -39.92
CA ALA A 606 -4.61 -0.49 -39.73
C ALA A 606 -5.32 -1.61 -40.51
N ARG A 607 -6.19 -2.34 -39.81
CA ARG A 607 -7.19 -3.25 -40.36
C ARG A 607 -8.57 -2.62 -40.21
N VAL A 608 -9.33 -2.48 -41.29
CA VAL A 608 -10.66 -1.83 -41.28
C VAL A 608 -11.73 -2.73 -41.88
N GLU A 609 -12.66 -3.25 -41.08
CA GLU A 609 -13.60 -4.29 -41.52
C GLU A 609 -15.07 -3.97 -41.26
N ASN A 610 -15.92 -4.16 -42.27
CA ASN A 610 -17.37 -4.01 -42.16
C ASN A 610 -17.83 -2.71 -41.46
N VAL A 611 -17.13 -1.60 -41.71
CA VAL A 611 -17.50 -0.27 -41.22
C VAL A 611 -18.52 0.36 -42.18
N PHE A 612 -19.56 0.98 -41.63
CA PHE A 612 -20.59 1.66 -42.42
C PHE A 612 -20.41 3.17 -42.31
N PHE A 613 -20.07 3.80 -43.44
CA PHE A 613 -19.95 5.24 -43.57
C PHE A 613 -21.18 5.78 -44.30
N GLU A 614 -21.86 6.75 -43.70
CA GLU A 614 -23.02 7.42 -44.27
C GLU A 614 -22.85 8.94 -44.17
N ASN A 615 -23.09 9.67 -45.26
CA ASN A 615 -22.98 11.13 -45.30
C ASN A 615 -21.65 11.64 -44.70
N THR A 616 -20.56 10.91 -44.95
CA THR A 616 -19.25 11.16 -44.35
C THR A 616 -18.30 11.74 -45.39
N LYS A 617 -17.64 12.85 -45.04
CA LYS A 617 -16.52 13.40 -45.80
C LYS A 617 -15.23 12.65 -45.44
N ASN A 618 -14.39 12.36 -46.43
CA ASN A 618 -13.13 11.62 -46.29
C ASN A 618 -13.28 10.37 -45.40
N PRO A 619 -14.17 9.42 -45.76
CA PRO A 619 -14.53 8.30 -44.89
C PRO A 619 -13.35 7.45 -44.44
N LEU A 620 -12.34 7.27 -45.31
CA LEU A 620 -11.15 6.51 -44.98
C LEU A 620 -9.92 7.17 -45.57
N THR A 621 -8.98 7.60 -44.72
CA THR A 621 -7.74 8.28 -45.13
C THR A 621 -6.52 7.54 -44.57
N LYS A 622 -5.37 7.67 -45.24
CA LYS A 622 -4.09 7.14 -44.75
C LYS A 622 -2.91 8.03 -45.15
N ASP A 623 -1.89 8.05 -44.30
CA ASP A 623 -0.58 8.63 -44.63
C ASP A 623 0.24 7.67 -45.51
N SER A 624 1.31 8.19 -46.12
CA SER A 624 2.20 7.40 -46.98
C SER A 624 2.96 6.32 -46.21
N GLY A 625 3.29 6.57 -44.94
CA GLY A 625 3.98 5.62 -44.06
C GLY A 625 3.08 4.54 -43.46
N ALA A 626 1.75 4.67 -43.60
CA ALA A 626 0.80 3.77 -42.97
C ALA A 626 0.50 2.53 -43.84
N VAL A 627 0.27 1.41 -43.17
CA VAL A 627 -0.27 0.18 -43.76
C VAL A 627 -1.78 0.18 -43.55
N LEU A 628 -2.55 -0.08 -44.61
CA LEU A 628 -4.01 -0.12 -44.57
C LEU A 628 -4.51 -1.36 -45.29
N ASN A 629 -5.35 -2.15 -44.61
CA ASN A 629 -6.13 -3.22 -45.22
C ASN A 629 -7.60 -3.08 -44.80
N ALA A 630 -8.41 -2.60 -45.74
CA ALA A 630 -9.83 -2.38 -45.60
C ALA A 630 -10.63 -3.42 -46.40
N SER A 631 -11.68 -3.99 -45.81
CA SER A 631 -12.55 -4.97 -46.45
C SER A 631 -13.99 -4.91 -45.93
N GLY A 632 -14.96 -5.13 -46.82
CA GLY A 632 -16.38 -5.23 -46.44
C GLY A 632 -17.06 -3.92 -46.02
N ASN A 633 -16.39 -2.78 -46.12
CA ASN A 633 -16.96 -1.48 -45.74
C ASN A 633 -18.07 -1.01 -46.72
N THR A 634 -19.01 -0.22 -46.23
CA THR A 634 -20.05 0.43 -47.05
C THR A 634 -19.89 1.95 -47.01
N TYR A 635 -19.96 2.60 -48.17
CA TYR A 635 -19.83 4.05 -48.32
C TYR A 635 -21.11 4.62 -48.96
N LYS A 636 -22.06 5.03 -48.13
CA LYS A 636 -23.35 5.58 -48.58
C LYS A 636 -23.30 7.10 -48.57
N SER A 637 -23.50 7.73 -49.73
CA SER A 637 -23.52 9.20 -49.85
C SER A 637 -22.27 9.89 -49.27
N CYS A 638 -21.10 9.24 -49.36
CA CYS A 638 -19.84 9.77 -48.86
C CYS A 638 -19.15 10.65 -49.93
N THR A 639 -18.29 11.56 -49.49
CA THR A 639 -17.52 12.45 -50.37
C THR A 639 -16.04 12.46 -49.98
N GLY A 640 -15.16 12.90 -50.88
CA GLY A 640 -13.72 13.00 -50.60
C GLY A 640 -12.99 11.65 -50.62
N THR A 641 -11.96 11.51 -49.80
CA THR A 641 -11.00 10.41 -49.87
C THR A 641 -11.54 9.08 -49.35
N THR A 642 -11.40 8.05 -50.17
CA THR A 642 -11.49 6.64 -49.77
C THR A 642 -10.18 5.96 -50.12
N ALA A 643 -9.29 5.81 -49.13
CA ALA A 643 -7.94 5.32 -49.32
C ALA A 643 -7.93 3.86 -49.80
N ALA A 644 -7.09 3.57 -50.78
CA ALA A 644 -6.82 2.20 -51.23
C ALA A 644 -5.92 1.46 -50.23
N ASN A 645 -6.03 0.13 -50.24
CA ASN A 645 -5.20 -0.75 -49.43
C ASN A 645 -3.71 -0.62 -49.81
N SER A 646 -2.83 -0.72 -48.82
CA SER A 646 -1.37 -0.66 -49.02
C SER A 646 -0.62 -1.45 -47.95
N GLY A 647 0.42 -2.17 -48.36
CA GLY A 647 1.26 -2.97 -47.47
C GLY A 647 0.58 -4.25 -46.96
N THR A 648 1.29 -5.00 -46.12
CA THR A 648 0.80 -6.24 -45.52
C THR A 648 0.35 -5.97 -44.09
N SER A 649 -0.97 -5.97 -43.85
CA SER A 649 -1.54 -5.77 -42.52
C SER A 649 -1.54 -7.06 -41.70
N PHE A 650 -1.65 -6.93 -40.38
CA PHE A 650 -1.80 -8.05 -39.46
C PHE A 650 -3.18 -8.72 -39.62
N ASP A 651 -3.28 -10.00 -39.22
CA ASP A 651 -4.56 -10.70 -39.13
C ASP A 651 -5.11 -10.64 -37.69
N PRO A 652 -6.20 -9.90 -37.42
CA PRO A 652 -6.77 -9.85 -36.08
C PRO A 652 -7.20 -11.22 -35.53
N LYS A 653 -7.61 -12.17 -36.39
CA LYS A 653 -8.05 -13.51 -35.94
C LYS A 653 -6.92 -14.32 -35.33
N SER A 654 -5.68 -14.03 -35.69
CA SER A 654 -4.50 -14.64 -35.07
C SER A 654 -4.25 -14.13 -33.64
N LEU A 655 -4.84 -13.01 -33.26
CA LEU A 655 -4.63 -12.34 -31.96
C LEU A 655 -5.81 -12.52 -31.01
N TYR A 656 -7.05 -12.51 -31.53
CA TYR A 656 -8.26 -12.70 -30.74
C TYR A 656 -9.47 -13.13 -31.58
N SER A 657 -10.45 -13.74 -30.93
CA SER A 657 -11.71 -14.15 -31.56
C SER A 657 -12.68 -12.97 -31.67
N TYR A 658 -13.28 -12.79 -32.85
CA TYR A 658 -14.35 -11.82 -33.09
C TYR A 658 -15.25 -12.30 -34.23
N THR A 659 -16.49 -11.80 -34.23
CA THR A 659 -17.45 -12.01 -35.32
C THR A 659 -17.81 -10.65 -35.89
N LEU A 660 -17.85 -10.56 -37.22
CA LEU A 660 -18.28 -9.36 -37.91
C LEU A 660 -19.80 -9.35 -38.02
N THR A 661 -20.42 -8.27 -37.58
CA THR A 661 -21.78 -7.91 -37.99
C THR A 661 -21.75 -7.66 -39.50
N ALA A 662 -22.75 -8.15 -40.24
CA ALA A 662 -22.85 -7.85 -41.66
C ALA A 662 -22.97 -6.33 -41.84
N THR A 663 -22.21 -5.75 -42.76
CA THR A 663 -22.06 -4.28 -42.84
C THR A 663 -23.41 -3.57 -43.01
N ALA A 664 -24.35 -4.15 -43.76
CA ALA A 664 -25.70 -3.61 -43.94
C ALA A 664 -26.50 -3.49 -42.63
N ASP A 665 -26.22 -4.36 -41.64
CA ASP A 665 -26.92 -4.41 -40.35
C ASP A 665 -26.24 -3.51 -39.29
N VAL A 666 -25.02 -3.04 -39.55
CA VAL A 666 -24.24 -2.22 -38.61
C VAL A 666 -25.00 -0.98 -38.13
N PRO A 667 -25.65 -0.16 -38.99
CA PRO A 667 -26.39 1.01 -38.51
C PRO A 667 -27.52 0.65 -37.55
N ALA A 668 -28.27 -0.42 -37.82
CA ALA A 668 -29.37 -0.87 -36.96
C ALA A 668 -28.83 -1.45 -35.64
N TYR A 669 -27.79 -2.28 -35.72
CA TYR A 669 -27.16 -2.89 -34.55
C TYR A 669 -26.58 -1.83 -33.62
N VAL A 670 -25.77 -0.92 -34.14
CA VAL A 670 -25.07 0.09 -33.34
C VAL A 670 -26.05 1.05 -32.69
N LYS A 671 -27.07 1.55 -33.41
CA LYS A 671 -28.11 2.41 -32.82
C LYS A 671 -28.90 1.74 -31.69
N ALA A 672 -29.06 0.42 -31.74
CA ALA A 672 -29.80 -0.33 -30.71
C ALA A 672 -28.93 -0.74 -29.50
N ASN A 673 -27.61 -0.80 -29.66
CA ASN A 673 -26.71 -1.38 -28.66
C ASN A 673 -25.67 -0.41 -28.08
N ALA A 674 -25.33 0.67 -28.78
CA ALA A 674 -24.33 1.61 -28.30
C ALA A 674 -24.88 2.54 -27.20
N GLY A 675 -23.99 3.00 -26.32
CA GLY A 675 -24.29 3.93 -25.23
C GLY A 675 -24.84 3.25 -23.96
N PRO A 676 -25.20 4.04 -22.93
CA PRO A 676 -25.58 3.51 -21.62
C PRO A 676 -26.84 2.63 -21.68
N ARG A 677 -26.84 1.49 -20.99
CA ARG A 677 -27.95 0.52 -20.93
C ARG A 677 -28.49 0.34 -19.53
N ALA A 678 -29.81 0.20 -19.45
CA ALA A 678 -30.51 -0.06 -18.19
C ALA A 678 -30.13 -1.42 -17.55
N SER A 679 -29.76 -2.42 -18.36
CA SER A 679 -29.42 -3.77 -17.91
C SER A 679 -28.01 -3.91 -17.30
N VAL A 680 -27.19 -2.86 -17.33
CA VAL A 680 -25.84 -2.91 -16.80
C VAL A 680 -25.88 -2.58 -15.30
N CYS A 681 -25.44 -3.55 -14.49
CA CYS A 681 -25.40 -3.47 -13.03
C CYS A 681 -26.77 -3.27 -12.34
N SER A 682 -27.85 -3.64 -13.02
CA SER A 682 -29.21 -3.82 -12.46
C SER A 682 -29.31 -5.06 -11.59
#